data_AF-A0AAD7C615-F1
#
_entry.id   AF-A0AAD7C615-F1
#
_cell.length_a   1.000
_cell.length_b   1.000
_cell.length_c   1.000
_cell.angle_alpha   90.00
_cell.angle_beta   90.00
_cell.angle_gamma   90.00
#
_symmetry.space_group_name_H-M   'P 1'
#
loop_
_entity.id
_entity.type
_entity.pdbx_description
1 polymer ?
#
loop_
_entity_poly.entity_id
_entity_poly.type
_entity_poly.pdbx_seq_one_letter_code
_entity_poly.pdbx_strand_id
1 'polypeptide(L)'
;MDACFTQKKNKGAPDPEKTHPDTHFVPEDLSRKMEEYVEAVRQGAEKEKKARAGKTKTKGEGKGKGRAAHIVDSEDEEDGYEHEEIKVPRSALNNCRNSFTAADENRAKANTAKYDDTGLMAMLCRHDRVLWVVNMHSAGGKQFNVLLLMEILFQHIPRKATIGILYNIACQLERGARKWGWLDRYLACLIFAVSIFHAFGHDWACQMRFHPRKRKGFGFTNGEGCERLWHAISHLIAHLRISEYYRRLYTLDMQLKAEDEKNLFDLGKWLKRRTLHSVQKRAEAEGILEECGVELEELREEWEKQLTAQTKPLQRQSKNMAQKAVDQILALRKAWDIRQRQLKEAHDAFQRAVDDEDEEEIAVQTAEMEKHETALKETKKKLKNKEAALGANEKSRLKEVAKSKFYELRMRARGFKHRLRAKLQERKFAMDGVERRLRHLTVREQQLRDHASKGLKRKDPGISELCKHYNQMVHEGGEDDGVPPNAVAPENIDPKGMWHLDVDDAIWQDVGLDDDEDDDDGAPPRWLADDDVRKGILAMLDIDRADEEDETLQRERRAMQVWFAEEWELVNSAMDNADNRGEKYAFWQRRQRLLGLCAEWQRHAPPCDDSELPEWGPSRTDIMQARYKAATAWRGQDLYGEEEVVEGEGEEEYLSRYQTFDEMDAVAGYLGGDEDEGEGADEASAEDAAAVYEWEE
;
A
#
# COMPACT_ATOMS: atom_id res chain seq x y z
N MET A 1 5.82 -9.52 1.31
CA MET A 1 5.19 -10.12 2.52
C MET A 1 3.84 -9.44 2.69
N ASP A 2 2.81 -10.17 3.11
CA ASP A 2 1.49 -9.58 3.35
C ASP A 2 0.61 -10.50 4.23
N ALA A 3 -0.49 -9.94 4.77
CA ALA A 3 -1.50 -10.66 5.54
C ALA A 3 -2.86 -10.68 4.83
N CYS A 4 -3.42 -11.89 4.66
CA CYS A 4 -4.74 -12.12 4.09
C CYS A 4 -5.78 -12.47 5.17
N PHE A 5 -6.67 -11.51 5.46
CA PHE A 5 -7.72 -11.66 6.47
C PHE A 5 -9.02 -12.30 5.94
N THR A 6 -9.11 -12.67 4.65
CA THR A 6 -10.30 -13.34 4.11
C THR A 6 -10.32 -14.85 4.40
N GLN A 7 -9.13 -15.44 4.62
CA GLN A 7 -8.89 -16.86 4.88
C GLN A 7 -9.22 -17.27 6.33
N LYS A 8 -10.40 -16.89 6.81
CA LYS A 8 -10.88 -17.18 8.19
C LYS A 8 -11.47 -18.59 8.28
N LYS A 9 -11.32 -19.24 9.43
CA LYS A 9 -11.94 -20.54 9.77
C LYS A 9 -12.93 -20.37 10.90
N ASN A 10 -14.14 -20.91 10.74
CA ASN A 10 -15.16 -20.93 11.79
C ASN A 10 -14.72 -21.78 12.99
N LYS A 11 -15.30 -21.50 14.16
CA LYS A 11 -15.16 -22.38 15.31
C LYS A 11 -15.69 -23.78 14.99
N GLY A 12 -14.90 -24.81 15.29
CA GLY A 12 -15.25 -26.19 15.01
C GLY A 12 -14.53 -27.19 15.90
N ALA A 13 -14.96 -28.45 15.86
CA ALA A 13 -14.30 -29.53 16.58
C ALA A 13 -12.88 -29.79 16.00
N PRO A 14 -11.92 -30.20 16.83
CA PRO A 14 -10.59 -30.59 16.36
C PRO A 14 -10.67 -31.90 15.58
N ASP A 15 -10.07 -31.93 14.40
CA ASP A 15 -9.87 -33.14 13.59
C ASP A 15 -8.62 -33.90 14.00
N PRO A 16 -8.52 -35.20 13.63
CA PRO A 16 -7.29 -35.97 13.81
C PRO A 16 -6.09 -35.30 13.14
N GLU A 17 -4.94 -35.37 13.81
CA GLU A 17 -3.70 -34.79 13.31
C GLU A 17 -3.33 -35.35 11.93
N LYS A 18 -3.24 -34.45 10.95
CA LYS A 18 -2.84 -34.77 9.58
C LYS A 18 -2.08 -33.59 8.97
N THR A 19 -0.77 -33.62 9.12
CA THR A 19 0.13 -32.60 8.58
C THR A 19 0.64 -32.99 7.20
N HIS A 20 0.85 -32.00 6.32
CA HIS A 20 1.53 -32.25 5.06
C HIS A 20 3.02 -32.53 5.36
N PRO A 21 3.65 -33.57 4.77
CA PRO A 21 5.06 -33.93 5.05
C PRO A 21 6.09 -32.85 4.69
N ASP A 22 5.67 -31.82 3.97
CA ASP A 22 6.50 -30.79 3.35
C ASP A 22 5.74 -29.45 3.47
N THR A 23 5.28 -29.14 4.67
CA THR A 23 4.39 -28.00 4.92
C THR A 23 5.12 -26.67 4.76
N HIS A 24 4.43 -25.67 4.18
CA HIS A 24 4.86 -24.27 4.21
C HIS A 24 4.46 -23.58 5.53
N PHE A 25 3.61 -24.20 6.34
CA PHE A 25 3.13 -23.60 7.57
C PHE A 25 4.20 -23.65 8.67
N VAL A 26 4.44 -22.49 9.25
CA VAL A 26 5.26 -22.36 10.45
C VAL A 26 4.51 -23.00 11.63
N PRO A 27 5.16 -23.86 12.43
CA PRO A 27 4.57 -24.43 13.64
C PRO A 27 3.98 -23.38 14.59
N GLU A 28 2.78 -23.64 15.11
CA GLU A 28 2.07 -22.70 15.99
C GLU A 28 2.82 -22.39 17.28
N ASP A 29 3.62 -23.33 17.79
CA ASP A 29 4.40 -23.13 19.01
C ASP A 29 5.47 -22.04 18.83
N LEU A 30 6.06 -21.91 17.64
CA LEU A 30 6.99 -20.84 17.31
C LEU A 30 6.28 -19.48 17.22
N SER A 31 5.07 -19.48 16.66
CA SER A 31 4.21 -18.29 16.60
C SER A 31 3.88 -17.78 18.01
N ARG A 32 3.45 -18.67 18.90
CA ARG A 32 3.18 -18.35 20.32
C ARG A 32 4.42 -17.85 21.05
N LYS A 33 5.58 -18.50 20.88
CA LYS A 33 6.86 -18.05 21.49
C LYS A 33 7.25 -16.65 21.02
N MET A 34 7.07 -16.35 19.72
CA MET A 34 7.37 -15.03 19.19
C MET A 34 6.38 -13.97 19.72
N GLU A 35 5.09 -14.32 19.83
CA GLU A 35 4.09 -13.45 20.45
C GLU A 35 4.45 -13.10 21.90
N GLU A 36 4.77 -14.11 22.72
CA GLU A 36 5.21 -13.94 24.11
C GLU A 36 6.47 -13.05 24.20
N TYR A 37 7.45 -13.27 23.32
CA TYR A 37 8.67 -12.45 23.26
C TYR A 37 8.36 -10.99 22.94
N VAL A 38 7.56 -10.73 21.90
CA VAL A 38 7.21 -9.37 21.48
C VAL A 38 6.43 -8.64 22.57
N GLU A 39 5.48 -9.32 23.22
CA GLU A 39 4.71 -8.76 24.33
C GLU A 39 5.59 -8.47 25.55
N ALA A 40 6.53 -9.36 25.88
CA ALA A 40 7.47 -9.17 26.99
C ALA A 40 8.37 -7.94 26.78
N VAL A 41 8.93 -7.76 25.57
CA VAL A 41 9.76 -6.59 25.22
C VAL A 41 8.97 -5.30 25.39
N ARG A 42 7.73 -5.24 24.87
CA ARG A 42 6.88 -4.05 24.98
C ARG A 42 6.55 -3.71 26.44
N GLN A 43 6.15 -4.72 27.23
CA GLN A 43 5.84 -4.53 28.65
C GLN A 43 7.07 -4.09 29.47
N GLY A 44 8.26 -4.61 29.14
CA GLY A 44 9.52 -4.21 29.76
C GLY A 44 9.82 -2.72 29.56
N ALA A 45 9.76 -2.25 28.32
CA ALA A 45 10.02 -0.85 28.01
C ALA A 45 8.93 0.11 28.55
N GLU A 46 7.66 -0.32 28.66
CA GLU A 46 6.64 0.45 29.38
C GLU A 46 6.94 0.59 30.88
N LYS A 47 7.41 -0.48 31.53
CA LYS A 47 7.80 -0.46 32.94
C LYS A 47 8.99 0.48 33.17
N GLU A 48 9.99 0.47 32.29
CA GLU A 48 11.12 1.40 32.35
C GLU A 48 10.69 2.86 32.17
N LYS A 49 9.80 3.14 31.21
CA LYS A 49 9.24 4.50 31.01
C LYS A 49 8.49 4.98 32.25
N LYS A 50 7.65 4.13 32.84
CA LYS A 50 6.93 4.44 34.10
C LYS A 50 7.92 4.67 35.26
N ALA A 51 9.00 3.91 35.34
CA ALA A 51 10.04 4.09 36.36
C ALA A 51 10.82 5.41 36.19
N ARG A 52 11.13 5.82 34.96
CA ARG A 52 11.75 7.14 34.66
C ARG A 52 10.81 8.30 34.96
N ALA A 53 9.54 8.19 34.58
CA ALA A 53 8.52 9.20 34.88
C ALA A 53 8.26 9.33 36.40
N GLY A 54 8.29 8.21 37.13
CA GLY A 54 8.15 8.18 38.60
C GLY A 54 9.29 8.87 39.35
N LYS A 55 10.51 8.89 38.80
CA LYS A 55 11.64 9.65 39.36
C LYS A 55 11.53 11.17 39.14
N THR A 56 10.73 11.62 38.19
CA THR A 56 10.62 13.05 37.81
C THR A 56 9.49 13.78 38.54
N LYS A 57 8.58 13.05 39.22
CA LYS A 57 7.54 13.64 40.09
C LYS A 57 7.91 13.50 41.56
N THR A 58 8.80 14.37 42.05
CA THR A 58 8.81 14.73 43.47
C THR A 58 8.39 16.20 43.62
N LYS A 59 7.36 16.39 44.46
CA LYS A 59 6.68 17.62 44.90
C LYS A 59 5.73 18.32 43.92
N GLY A 60 4.45 17.98 44.09
CA GLY A 60 3.28 18.73 43.63
C GLY A 60 2.01 17.93 43.93
N GLU A 61 1.57 17.95 45.19
CA GLU A 61 0.36 17.25 45.62
C GLU A 61 -0.89 17.85 44.96
N GLY A 62 -1.63 17.01 44.23
CA GLY A 62 -2.96 17.34 43.69
C GLY A 62 -3.68 16.05 43.31
N LYS A 63 -4.56 15.57 44.21
CA LYS A 63 -5.41 14.39 44.01
C LYS A 63 -6.42 14.66 42.89
N GLY A 64 -6.34 13.89 41.80
CA GLY A 64 -7.37 13.79 40.76
C GLY A 64 -7.49 12.34 40.29
N LYS A 65 -8.70 11.77 40.43
CA LYS A 65 -9.03 10.35 40.15
C LYS A 65 -8.82 9.99 38.68
N GLY A 66 -8.34 8.77 38.47
CA GLY A 66 -7.95 8.21 37.18
C GLY A 66 -9.07 8.09 36.16
N ARG A 67 -8.70 8.39 34.92
CA ARG A 67 -9.33 7.92 33.70
C ARG A 67 -8.19 7.49 32.78
N ALA A 68 -8.34 6.33 32.14
CA ALA A 68 -7.31 5.68 31.34
C ALA A 68 -6.63 6.68 30.40
N ALA A 69 -5.29 6.72 30.46
CA ALA A 69 -4.48 7.56 29.61
C ALA A 69 -4.65 7.09 28.15
N HIS A 70 -5.51 7.79 27.42
CA HIS A 70 -5.40 7.88 25.98
C HIS A 70 -4.00 8.42 25.71
N ILE A 71 -3.20 7.69 24.91
CA ILE A 71 -1.92 8.19 24.41
C ILE A 71 -2.27 9.34 23.48
N VAL A 72 -2.32 10.55 24.04
CA VAL A 72 -2.13 11.78 23.30
C VAL A 72 -0.65 12.05 23.54
N ASP A 73 0.20 11.69 22.55
CA ASP A 73 1.54 12.28 22.48
C ASP A 73 1.33 13.78 22.63
N SER A 74 2.02 14.41 23.58
CA SER A 74 1.86 15.83 23.85
C SER A 74 1.98 16.61 22.54
N GLU A 75 0.97 17.40 22.22
CA GLU A 75 0.88 18.28 21.02
C GLU A 75 1.97 19.39 21.00
N ASP A 76 3.03 19.22 21.80
CA ASP A 76 4.10 20.17 22.09
C ASP A 76 5.51 19.63 21.69
N GLU A 77 5.63 18.38 21.21
CA GLU A 77 6.93 17.86 20.72
C GLU A 77 7.19 18.28 19.26
N GLU A 78 8.40 18.80 19.02
CA GLU A 78 8.89 19.21 17.69
C GLU A 78 8.85 18.03 16.71
N ASP A 79 8.31 18.25 15.50
CA ASP A 79 8.33 17.21 14.47
C ASP A 79 9.78 17.01 14.06
N GLY A 80 10.25 15.77 14.19
CA GLY A 80 11.64 15.40 14.02
C GLY A 80 11.75 13.98 13.50
N TYR A 81 12.97 13.57 13.17
CA TYR A 81 13.24 12.18 12.85
C TYR A 81 13.27 11.35 14.15
N GLU A 82 12.56 10.23 14.18
CA GLU A 82 12.59 9.33 15.34
C GLU A 82 13.93 8.56 15.45
N HIS A 83 14.55 8.27 14.30
CA HIS A 83 15.80 7.53 14.19
C HIS A 83 16.65 8.13 13.07
N GLU A 84 17.98 8.11 13.21
CA GLU A 84 18.89 8.73 12.23
C GLU A 84 18.76 8.12 10.83
N GLU A 85 18.47 6.82 10.78
CA GLU A 85 18.36 6.04 9.55
C GLU A 85 16.97 6.14 8.89
N ILE A 86 15.94 6.51 9.66
CA ILE A 86 14.60 6.76 9.14
C ILE A 86 14.44 8.26 8.92
N LYS A 87 14.86 8.72 7.73
CA LYS A 87 14.69 10.11 7.28
C LYS A 87 13.26 10.39 6.80
N VAL A 88 12.27 10.02 7.62
CA VAL A 88 10.85 10.35 7.43
C VAL A 88 10.36 11.03 8.70
N PRO A 89 9.71 12.20 8.62
CA PRO A 89 9.23 12.91 9.80
C PRO A 89 8.27 12.07 10.64
N ARG A 90 8.29 12.28 11.96
CA ARG A 90 7.38 11.59 12.89
C ARG A 90 5.92 11.80 12.53
N SER A 91 5.54 13.01 12.12
CA SER A 91 4.20 13.35 11.64
C SER A 91 3.77 12.48 10.46
N ALA A 92 4.61 12.35 9.43
CA ALA A 92 4.38 11.50 8.26
C ALA A 92 4.27 10.01 8.65
N LEU A 93 5.14 9.52 9.54
CA LEU A 93 5.04 8.15 10.04
C LEU A 93 3.75 7.91 10.84
N ASN A 94 3.28 8.90 11.59
CA ASN A 94 2.00 8.81 12.30
C ASN A 94 0.81 8.84 11.32
N ASN A 95 0.87 9.67 10.29
CA ASN A 95 -0.13 9.68 9.21
C ASN A 95 -0.20 8.31 8.52
N CYS A 96 0.94 7.74 8.12
CA CYS A 96 1.02 6.39 7.57
C CYS A 96 0.37 5.36 8.50
N ARG A 97 0.67 5.40 9.81
CA ARG A 97 0.07 4.48 10.78
C ARG A 97 -1.46 4.59 10.83
N ASN A 98 -1.99 5.81 10.71
CA ASN A 98 -3.43 6.07 10.77
C ASN A 98 -4.16 5.71 9.47
N SER A 99 -3.49 5.84 8.32
CA SER A 99 -4.07 5.52 7.00
C SER A 99 -4.28 4.03 6.78
N PHE A 100 -3.41 3.17 7.32
CA PHE A 100 -3.52 1.73 7.11
C PHE A 100 -4.21 1.02 8.28
N THR A 101 -5.36 0.41 8.00
CA THR A 101 -5.99 -0.55 8.93
C THR A 101 -5.01 -1.68 9.29
N ALA A 102 -4.09 -2.04 8.39
CA ALA A 102 -3.02 -2.99 8.65
C ALA A 102 -2.09 -2.55 9.79
N ALA A 103 -1.78 -1.26 9.92
CA ALA A 103 -0.89 -0.69 10.92
C ALA A 103 -1.55 -0.42 12.29
N ASP A 104 -2.89 -0.44 12.35
CA ASP A 104 -3.63 -0.34 13.59
C ASP A 104 -3.79 -1.72 14.25
N GLU A 105 -2.85 -2.04 15.15
CA GLU A 105 -2.87 -3.29 15.92
C GLU A 105 -4.04 -3.38 16.92
N ASN A 106 -4.65 -2.24 17.28
CA ASN A 106 -5.73 -2.20 18.28
C ASN A 106 -7.11 -2.46 17.67
N ARG A 107 -7.24 -2.39 16.35
CA ARG A 107 -8.49 -2.67 15.64
C ARG A 107 -8.62 -4.16 15.37
N ALA A 108 -9.69 -4.76 15.87
CA ALA A 108 -10.03 -6.16 15.56
C ALA A 108 -10.39 -6.29 14.07
N LYS A 109 -9.60 -7.07 13.33
CA LYS A 109 -9.75 -7.39 11.89
C LYS A 109 -10.57 -8.67 11.66
N ALA A 110 -10.77 -9.45 12.72
CA ALA A 110 -11.66 -10.59 12.74
C ALA A 110 -12.31 -10.74 14.13
N ASN A 111 -13.55 -11.21 14.14
CA ASN A 111 -14.26 -11.53 15.36
C ASN A 111 -13.81 -12.91 15.89
N THR A 112 -12.93 -12.93 16.88
CA THR A 112 -12.44 -14.16 17.54
C THR A 112 -13.53 -14.91 18.33
N ALA A 113 -14.72 -14.32 18.51
CA ALA A 113 -15.86 -15.07 19.01
C ALA A 113 -16.40 -16.05 17.95
N LYS A 114 -16.30 -15.70 16.65
CA LYS A 114 -16.83 -16.48 15.52
C LYS A 114 -15.80 -17.36 14.80
N TYR A 115 -14.52 -16.97 14.84
CA TYR A 115 -13.45 -17.62 14.07
C TYR A 115 -12.32 -18.16 14.96
N ASP A 116 -11.83 -19.36 14.65
CA ASP A 116 -10.60 -19.93 15.24
C ASP A 116 -9.34 -19.38 14.55
N ASP A 117 -9.42 -19.23 13.23
CA ASP A 117 -8.37 -18.62 12.40
C ASP A 117 -8.87 -17.29 11.85
N THR A 118 -8.06 -16.25 12.02
CA THR A 118 -8.37 -14.86 11.66
C THR A 118 -7.78 -14.43 10.32
N GLY A 119 -6.86 -15.22 9.76
CA GLY A 119 -6.22 -14.96 8.48
C GLY A 119 -4.93 -15.77 8.29
N LEU A 120 -4.19 -15.41 7.24
CA LEU A 120 -2.86 -15.95 6.91
C LEU A 120 -1.85 -14.81 6.78
N MET A 121 -0.59 -15.04 7.16
CA MET A 121 0.54 -14.16 6.84
C MET A 121 1.53 -14.95 6.00
N ALA A 122 2.02 -14.40 4.88
CA ALA A 122 2.98 -15.11 4.04
C ALA A 122 4.24 -14.29 3.73
N MET A 123 5.34 -15.04 3.52
CA MET A 123 6.58 -14.56 2.94
C MET A 123 6.85 -15.33 1.64
N LEU A 124 7.03 -14.57 0.56
CA LEU A 124 7.35 -15.08 -0.77
C LEU A 124 8.69 -14.48 -1.21
N CYS A 125 9.40 -15.19 -2.09
CA CYS A 125 10.51 -14.61 -2.84
C CYS A 125 10.00 -13.73 -4.00
N ARG A 126 10.91 -13.01 -4.68
CA ARG A 126 10.54 -12.16 -5.84
C ARG A 126 10.04 -12.95 -7.08
N HIS A 127 10.20 -14.26 -7.08
CA HIS A 127 9.69 -15.18 -8.11
C HIS A 127 8.29 -15.72 -7.78
N ASP A 128 7.59 -15.11 -6.82
CA ASP A 128 6.24 -15.49 -6.37
C ASP A 128 6.13 -16.89 -5.75
N ARG A 129 7.27 -17.48 -5.37
CA ARG A 129 7.29 -18.76 -4.66
C ARG A 129 7.18 -18.56 -3.17
N VAL A 130 6.35 -19.38 -2.54
CA VAL A 130 6.01 -19.35 -1.12
C VAL A 130 7.16 -19.93 -0.32
N LEU A 131 7.73 -19.12 0.58
CA LEU A 131 8.75 -19.59 1.50
C LEU A 131 8.07 -20.17 2.74
N TRP A 132 7.30 -19.34 3.45
CA TRP A 132 6.61 -19.73 4.68
C TRP A 132 5.28 -19.00 4.85
N VAL A 133 4.34 -19.66 5.51
CA VAL A 133 3.03 -19.14 5.87
C VAL A 133 2.81 -19.29 7.38
N VAL A 134 2.24 -18.27 8.02
CA VAL A 134 1.80 -18.33 9.42
C VAL A 134 0.27 -18.30 9.44
N ASN A 135 -0.32 -19.28 10.12
CA ASN A 135 -1.75 -19.26 10.44
C ASN A 135 -1.99 -18.28 11.60
N MET A 136 -2.92 -17.34 11.43
CA MET A 136 -3.13 -16.26 12.40
C MET A 136 -4.33 -16.55 13.31
N HIS A 137 -4.15 -16.58 14.62
CA HIS A 137 -5.23 -16.85 15.60
C HIS A 137 -5.73 -15.60 16.35
N SER A 138 -4.99 -14.49 16.28
CA SER A 138 -5.30 -13.26 17.02
C SER A 138 -6.13 -12.27 16.19
N ALA A 139 -7.10 -11.59 16.82
CA ALA A 139 -7.99 -10.62 16.16
C ALA A 139 -7.29 -9.46 15.43
N GLY A 140 -6.00 -9.20 15.69
CA GLY A 140 -5.22 -8.13 15.07
C GLY A 140 -4.05 -8.67 14.24
N GLY A 141 -3.72 -7.99 13.15
CA GLY A 141 -2.47 -8.21 12.40
C GLY A 141 -1.28 -7.72 13.22
N LYS A 142 -0.86 -8.50 14.21
CA LYS A 142 0.23 -8.17 15.11
C LYS A 142 1.58 -8.33 14.40
N GLN A 143 2.51 -7.40 14.65
CA GLN A 143 3.85 -7.38 14.03
C GLN A 143 4.66 -8.69 14.21
N PHE A 144 4.34 -9.50 15.23
CA PHE A 144 5.08 -10.72 15.54
C PHE A 144 5.07 -11.76 14.40
N ASN A 145 4.01 -11.85 13.59
CA ASN A 145 3.96 -12.80 12.47
C ASN A 145 5.03 -12.45 11.42
N VAL A 146 5.20 -11.15 11.16
CA VAL A 146 6.23 -10.63 10.24
C VAL A 146 7.62 -10.90 10.81
N LEU A 147 7.83 -10.59 12.09
CA LEU A 147 9.10 -10.82 12.79
C LEU A 147 9.49 -12.30 12.81
N LEU A 148 8.52 -13.19 13.03
CA LEU A 148 8.73 -14.64 12.98
C LEU A 148 9.21 -15.11 11.62
N LEU A 149 8.51 -14.71 10.55
CA LEU A 149 8.90 -15.06 9.18
C LEU A 149 10.32 -14.56 8.85
N MET A 150 10.67 -13.35 9.32
CA MET A 150 12.03 -12.82 9.16
C MET A 150 13.06 -13.63 9.96
N GLU A 151 12.77 -14.05 11.19
CA GLU A 151 13.69 -14.90 11.95
C GLU A 151 13.92 -16.26 11.34
N ILE A 152 12.87 -16.85 10.74
CA ILE A 152 13.00 -18.11 10.02
C ILE A 152 13.89 -17.89 8.80
N LEU A 153 13.63 -16.85 8.00
CA LEU A 153 14.46 -16.52 6.84
C LEU A 153 15.95 -16.44 7.20
N PHE A 154 16.31 -15.68 8.25
CA PHE A 154 17.71 -15.51 8.66
C PHE A 154 18.39 -16.76 9.24
N GLN A 155 17.64 -17.83 9.53
CA GLN A 155 18.21 -19.15 9.84
C GLN A 155 18.66 -19.91 8.58
N HIS A 156 18.09 -19.58 7.41
CA HIS A 156 18.31 -20.28 6.14
C HIS A 156 19.22 -19.53 5.16
N ILE A 157 19.63 -18.30 5.48
CA ILE A 157 20.51 -17.49 4.63
C ILE A 157 21.80 -17.09 5.37
N PRO A 158 22.87 -16.74 4.64
CA PRO A 158 24.08 -16.21 5.26
C PRO A 158 23.77 -14.97 6.11
N ARG A 159 24.35 -14.88 7.31
CA ARG A 159 24.12 -13.77 8.26
C ARG A 159 24.42 -12.36 7.71
N LYS A 160 25.25 -12.27 6.67
CA LYS A 160 25.64 -11.01 6.02
C LYS A 160 24.95 -10.78 4.68
N ALA A 161 23.99 -11.63 4.31
CA ALA A 161 23.24 -11.45 3.08
C ALA A 161 22.39 -10.17 3.19
N THR A 162 22.49 -9.29 2.20
CA THR A 162 21.64 -8.11 2.09
C THR A 162 20.27 -8.54 1.58
N ILE A 163 19.21 -8.17 2.29
CA ILE A 163 17.83 -8.57 1.99
C ILE A 163 16.93 -7.34 1.90
N GLY A 164 16.27 -7.20 0.73
CA GLY A 164 15.17 -6.26 0.53
C GLY A 164 13.85 -6.86 0.98
N ILE A 165 13.11 -6.16 1.83
CA ILE A 165 11.78 -6.55 2.31
C ILE A 165 10.73 -5.58 1.78
N LEU A 166 9.79 -6.11 1.00
CA LEU A 166 8.59 -5.42 0.55
C LEU A 166 7.39 -5.80 1.43
N TYR A 167 6.81 -4.80 2.10
CA TYR A 167 5.64 -4.96 2.95
C TYR A 167 4.79 -3.69 2.97
N ASN A 168 3.47 -3.87 2.98
CA ASN A 168 2.48 -2.78 2.88
C ASN A 168 2.64 -1.69 3.94
N ILE A 169 3.20 -2.03 5.11
CA ILE A 169 3.51 -1.08 6.20
C ILE A 169 4.99 -1.17 6.62
N ALA A 170 5.90 -1.39 5.67
CA ALA A 170 7.34 -1.54 5.93
C ALA A 170 7.93 -0.36 6.73
N CYS A 171 7.46 0.87 6.52
CA CYS A 171 7.88 2.03 7.31
C CYS A 171 7.56 1.87 8.81
N GLN A 172 6.41 1.27 9.15
CA GLN A 172 6.03 0.98 10.54
C GLN A 172 6.77 -0.23 11.09
N LEU A 173 7.11 -1.20 10.24
CA LEU A 173 7.93 -2.34 10.63
C LEU A 173 9.35 -1.90 10.99
N GLU A 174 10.00 -1.07 10.16
CA GLU A 174 11.34 -0.54 10.46
C GLU A 174 11.31 0.36 11.70
N ARG A 175 10.31 1.25 11.80
CA ARG A 175 10.10 2.09 13.00
C ARG A 175 9.95 1.24 14.25
N GLY A 176 9.14 0.17 14.20
CA GLY A 176 8.96 -0.76 15.30
C GLY A 176 10.26 -1.51 15.64
N ALA A 177 10.94 -2.04 14.63
CA ALA A 177 12.20 -2.76 14.78
C ALA A 177 13.24 -1.92 15.54
N ARG A 178 13.49 -0.69 15.09
CA ARG A 178 14.45 0.23 15.74
C ARG A 178 14.01 0.69 17.12
N LYS A 179 12.71 0.95 17.31
CA LYS A 179 12.16 1.42 18.59
C LYS A 179 12.29 0.39 19.69
N TRP A 180 12.09 -0.88 19.37
CA TRP A 180 12.05 -1.97 20.35
C TRP A 180 13.28 -2.88 20.30
N GLY A 181 14.25 -2.59 19.44
CA GLY A 181 15.44 -3.41 19.24
C GLY A 181 15.14 -4.77 18.58
N TRP A 182 14.01 -4.88 17.88
CA TRP A 182 13.72 -6.11 17.14
C TRP A 182 14.61 -6.14 15.90
N LEU A 183 15.21 -7.31 15.63
CA LEU A 183 16.07 -7.52 14.46
C LEU A 183 17.37 -6.69 14.42
N ASP A 184 17.82 -6.08 15.52
CA ASP A 184 19.06 -5.27 15.57
C ASP A 184 20.27 -5.96 14.93
N ARG A 185 20.37 -7.28 15.12
CA ARG A 185 21.42 -8.14 14.55
C ARG A 185 21.39 -8.27 13.02
N TYR A 186 20.30 -7.86 12.36
CA TYR A 186 20.11 -7.91 10.91
C TYR A 186 19.83 -6.54 10.29
N LEU A 187 19.54 -5.49 11.07
CA LEU A 187 19.19 -4.17 10.54
C LEU A 187 20.23 -3.61 9.56
N ALA A 188 21.51 -3.92 9.76
CA ALA A 188 22.60 -3.49 8.88
C ALA A 188 22.54 -4.11 7.47
N CYS A 189 21.87 -5.25 7.29
CA CYS A 189 21.72 -5.93 6.00
C CYS A 189 20.26 -5.95 5.51
N LEU A 190 19.35 -5.21 6.16
CA LEU A 190 17.95 -5.12 5.79
C LEU A 190 17.64 -3.80 5.09
N ILE A 191 16.95 -3.88 3.96
CA ILE A 191 16.41 -2.73 3.24
C ILE A 191 14.89 -2.85 3.23
N PHE A 192 14.18 -1.85 3.74
CA PHE A 192 12.73 -1.85 3.83
C PHE A 192 12.12 -0.99 2.73
N ALA A 193 11.12 -1.51 2.02
CA ALA A 193 10.31 -0.75 1.08
C ALA A 193 8.84 -1.16 1.16
N VAL A 194 7.96 -0.26 0.73
CA VAL A 194 6.53 -0.53 0.64
C VAL A 194 6.23 -1.15 -0.73
N SER A 195 5.37 -2.17 -0.78
CA SER A 195 4.91 -2.73 -2.07
C SER A 195 4.28 -1.64 -2.94
N ILE A 196 4.55 -1.68 -4.24
CA ILE A 196 4.37 -0.52 -5.13
C ILE A 196 2.93 0.03 -5.13
N PHE A 197 1.90 -0.83 -5.12
CA PHE A 197 0.51 -0.36 -5.12
C PHE A 197 0.06 0.16 -3.76
N HIS A 198 0.71 -0.27 -2.68
CA HIS A 198 0.40 0.20 -1.34
C HIS A 198 1.12 1.50 -1.01
N ALA A 199 2.19 1.84 -1.72
CA ALA A 199 2.95 3.07 -1.50
C ALA A 199 2.07 4.33 -1.64
N PHE A 200 1.09 4.33 -2.56
CA PHE A 200 0.13 5.43 -2.74
C PHE A 200 -0.71 5.75 -1.50
N GLY A 201 -0.88 4.81 -0.58
CA GLY A 201 -1.60 5.03 0.68
C GLY A 201 -0.74 5.66 1.78
N HIS A 202 0.57 5.78 1.56
CA HIS A 202 1.50 6.41 2.50
C HIS A 202 1.61 7.92 2.28
N ASP A 203 2.03 8.62 3.32
CA ASP A 203 2.38 10.04 3.27
C ASP A 203 3.53 10.30 2.28
N TRP A 204 3.56 11.48 1.66
CA TRP A 204 4.53 11.83 0.62
C TRP A 204 5.98 11.60 1.06
N ALA A 205 6.34 12.08 2.26
CA ALA A 205 7.70 11.90 2.78
C ALA A 205 8.07 10.41 2.95
N CYS A 206 7.09 9.55 3.25
CA CYS A 206 7.28 8.10 3.30
C CYS A 206 7.47 7.53 1.88
N GLN A 207 6.67 7.95 0.90
CA GLN A 207 6.83 7.53 -0.50
C GLN A 207 8.24 7.84 -1.02
N MET A 208 8.76 9.04 -0.74
CA MET A 208 10.11 9.45 -1.13
C MET A 208 11.23 8.54 -0.60
N ARG A 209 11.03 7.86 0.54
CA ARG A 209 12.06 7.02 1.19
C ARG A 209 11.80 5.52 1.12
N PHE A 210 10.55 5.10 0.99
CA PHE A 210 10.15 3.69 1.05
C PHE A 210 9.56 3.18 -0.28
N HIS A 211 9.39 4.03 -1.30
CA HIS A 211 8.95 3.55 -2.62
C HIS A 211 10.07 2.77 -3.33
N PRO A 212 9.81 1.56 -3.86
CA PRO A 212 10.85 0.69 -4.42
C PRO A 212 11.47 1.22 -5.71
N ARG A 213 10.78 2.09 -6.46
CA ARG A 213 11.36 2.81 -7.61
C ARG A 213 12.31 3.94 -7.21
N LYS A 214 12.17 4.48 -5.99
CA LYS A 214 12.98 5.61 -5.47
C LYS A 214 14.09 5.14 -4.53
N ARG A 215 14.03 3.87 -4.08
CA ARG A 215 14.94 3.28 -3.10
C ARG A 215 15.82 2.21 -3.73
N LYS A 216 17.14 2.36 -3.54
CA LYS A 216 18.17 1.41 -3.97
C LYS A 216 17.95 -0.01 -3.45
N GLY A 217 18.27 -1.01 -4.28
CA GLY A 217 18.28 -2.44 -3.93
C GLY A 217 17.04 -3.25 -4.30
N PHE A 218 16.09 -2.69 -5.07
CA PHE A 218 14.86 -3.39 -5.48
C PHE A 218 14.72 -3.59 -6.98
N GLY A 219 15.56 -2.94 -7.80
CA GLY A 219 15.41 -2.92 -9.26
C GLY A 219 13.97 -2.62 -9.67
N PHE A 220 13.40 -3.46 -10.54
CA PHE A 220 12.00 -3.33 -10.95
C PHE A 220 11.00 -4.17 -10.14
N THR A 221 11.37 -4.70 -8.96
CA THR A 221 10.48 -5.55 -8.13
C THR A 221 9.29 -4.76 -7.60
N ASN A 222 8.07 -5.30 -7.71
CA ASN A 222 6.83 -4.62 -7.29
C ASN A 222 6.38 -4.96 -5.86
N GLY A 223 6.68 -6.17 -5.37
CA GLY A 223 6.32 -6.60 -4.01
C GLY A 223 4.93 -7.21 -3.86
N GLU A 224 4.26 -7.51 -4.97
CA GLU A 224 2.84 -7.89 -5.04
C GLU A 224 2.63 -9.41 -5.17
N GLY A 225 3.66 -10.20 -4.86
CA GLY A 225 3.60 -11.66 -4.97
C GLY A 225 2.59 -12.28 -4.02
N CYS A 226 2.43 -11.71 -2.81
CA CYS A 226 1.44 -12.19 -1.85
C CYS A 226 0.02 -11.99 -2.36
N GLU A 227 -0.27 -10.85 -2.98
CA GLU A 227 -1.54 -10.51 -3.60
C GLU A 227 -1.89 -11.50 -4.73
N ARG A 228 -0.91 -11.86 -5.57
CA ARG A 228 -1.06 -12.92 -6.59
C ARG A 228 -1.36 -14.28 -5.95
N LEU A 229 -0.69 -14.64 -4.87
CA LEU A 229 -0.98 -15.86 -4.13
C LEU A 229 -2.40 -15.85 -3.56
N TRP A 230 -2.83 -14.75 -2.95
CA TRP A 230 -4.16 -14.60 -2.37
C TRP A 230 -5.26 -14.76 -3.42
N HIS A 231 -5.04 -14.25 -4.64
CA HIS A 231 -5.89 -14.52 -5.79
C HIS A 231 -5.97 -16.02 -6.08
N ALA A 232 -4.83 -16.68 -6.24
CA ALA A 232 -4.76 -18.09 -6.63
C ALA A 232 -5.53 -19.00 -5.66
N ILE A 233 -5.46 -18.73 -4.36
CA ILE A 233 -6.14 -19.53 -3.32
C ILE A 233 -7.54 -19.01 -2.93
N SER A 234 -8.03 -17.94 -3.57
CA SER A 234 -9.29 -17.28 -3.19
C SER A 234 -10.52 -18.18 -3.34
N HIS A 235 -10.54 -19.01 -4.37
CA HIS A 235 -11.63 -19.96 -4.64
C HIS A 235 -11.80 -20.99 -3.50
N LEU A 236 -10.77 -21.20 -2.68
CA LEU A 236 -10.82 -22.12 -1.54
C LEU A 236 -11.50 -21.51 -0.30
N ILE A 237 -11.64 -20.17 -0.23
CA ILE A 237 -12.09 -19.46 0.98
C ILE A 237 -13.43 -20.02 1.51
N ALA A 238 -14.41 -20.22 0.64
CA ALA A 238 -15.75 -20.67 1.06
C ALA A 238 -15.71 -22.07 1.71
N HIS A 239 -15.00 -23.01 1.08
CA HIS A 239 -14.87 -24.38 1.58
C HIS A 239 -13.99 -24.47 2.83
N LEU A 240 -12.86 -23.75 2.85
CA LEU A 240 -11.93 -23.78 3.97
C LEU A 240 -12.49 -23.10 5.23
N ARG A 241 -13.47 -22.20 5.08
CA ARG A 241 -14.11 -21.54 6.22
C ARG A 241 -14.85 -22.50 7.15
N ILE A 242 -15.40 -23.58 6.61
CA ILE A 242 -16.14 -24.61 7.36
C ILE A 242 -15.33 -25.90 7.54
N SER A 243 -14.11 -25.95 7.00
CA SER A 243 -13.24 -27.12 7.11
C SER A 243 -12.66 -27.25 8.51
N GLU A 244 -12.37 -28.49 8.90
CA GLU A 244 -11.63 -28.80 10.12
C GLU A 244 -10.16 -28.34 9.99
N TYR A 245 -9.44 -28.27 11.11
CA TYR A 245 -8.16 -27.56 11.20
C TYR A 245 -7.05 -28.20 10.34
N TYR A 246 -6.74 -29.48 10.56
CA TYR A 246 -5.67 -30.16 9.82
C TYR A 246 -6.04 -30.33 8.34
N ARG A 247 -7.30 -30.64 8.05
CA ARG A 247 -7.80 -30.71 6.67
C ARG A 247 -7.65 -29.38 5.94
N ARG A 248 -7.92 -28.25 6.61
CA ARG A 248 -7.73 -26.91 6.03
C ARG A 248 -6.26 -26.66 5.69
N LEU A 249 -5.36 -26.87 6.65
CA LEU A 249 -3.92 -26.65 6.44
C LEU A 249 -3.36 -27.54 5.34
N TYR A 250 -3.73 -28.83 5.34
CA TYR A 250 -3.32 -29.78 4.31
C TYR A 250 -3.79 -29.33 2.92
N THR A 251 -5.05 -28.89 2.80
CA THR A 251 -5.60 -28.42 1.52
C THR A 251 -4.89 -27.15 1.04
N LEU A 252 -4.59 -26.23 1.96
CA LEU A 252 -3.79 -25.04 1.64
C LEU A 252 -2.40 -25.43 1.17
N ASP A 253 -1.67 -26.28 1.91
CA ASP A 253 -0.33 -26.76 1.53
C ASP A 253 -0.31 -27.37 0.12
N MET A 254 -1.31 -28.20 -0.22
CA MET A 254 -1.42 -28.78 -1.55
C MET A 254 -1.54 -27.71 -2.65
N GLN A 255 -2.37 -26.68 -2.43
CA GLN A 255 -2.51 -25.58 -3.40
C GLN A 255 -1.23 -24.73 -3.46
N LEU A 256 -0.63 -24.40 -2.32
CA LEU A 256 0.62 -23.64 -2.27
C LEU A 256 1.73 -24.34 -3.07
N LYS A 257 1.84 -25.67 -2.96
CA LYS A 257 2.79 -26.48 -3.74
C LYS A 257 2.51 -26.46 -5.22
N ALA A 258 1.24 -26.57 -5.61
CA ALA A 258 0.86 -26.51 -7.02
C ALA A 258 1.25 -25.17 -7.64
N GLU A 259 1.03 -24.06 -6.93
CA GLU A 259 1.50 -22.73 -7.37
C GLU A 259 3.02 -22.63 -7.41
N ASP A 260 3.72 -23.20 -6.42
CA ASP A 260 5.18 -23.21 -6.37
C ASP A 260 5.81 -23.99 -7.54
N GLU A 261 5.25 -25.15 -7.87
CA GLU A 261 5.67 -25.99 -9.00
C GLU A 261 5.42 -25.29 -10.33
N LYS A 262 4.25 -24.64 -10.47
CA LYS A 262 3.91 -23.84 -11.65
C LYS A 262 4.88 -22.67 -11.83
N ASN A 263 5.13 -21.90 -10.76
CA ASN A 263 6.04 -20.76 -10.79
C ASN A 263 7.48 -21.19 -11.10
N LEU A 264 7.93 -22.34 -10.58
CA LEU A 264 9.23 -22.91 -10.93
C LEU A 264 9.27 -23.32 -12.41
N PHE A 265 8.22 -23.95 -12.94
CA PHE A 265 8.13 -24.32 -14.35
C PHE A 265 8.19 -23.09 -15.27
N ASP A 266 7.45 -22.04 -14.93
CA ASP A 266 7.39 -20.79 -15.70
C ASP A 266 8.58 -19.83 -15.43
N LEU A 267 9.57 -20.20 -14.60
CA LEU A 267 10.69 -19.33 -14.24
C LEU A 267 11.45 -18.78 -15.46
N GLY A 268 11.65 -19.61 -16.50
CA GLY A 268 12.26 -19.15 -17.75
C GLY A 268 11.45 -18.06 -18.47
N LYS A 269 10.12 -18.19 -18.49
CA LYS A 269 9.21 -17.16 -19.04
C LYS A 269 9.25 -15.90 -18.18
N TRP A 270 9.26 -16.07 -16.86
CA TRP A 270 9.36 -14.97 -15.91
C TRP A 270 10.64 -14.16 -16.15
N LEU A 271 11.81 -14.82 -16.24
CA LEU A 271 13.09 -14.16 -16.54
C LEU A 271 13.05 -13.40 -17.87
N LYS A 272 12.48 -14.01 -18.91
CA LYS A 272 12.31 -13.36 -20.22
C LYS A 272 11.50 -12.07 -20.12
N ARG A 273 10.32 -12.13 -19.48
CA ARG A 273 9.44 -10.98 -19.32
C ARG A 273 10.12 -9.85 -18.56
N ARG A 274 10.78 -10.18 -17.44
CA ARG A 274 11.51 -9.21 -16.63
C ARG A 274 12.66 -8.55 -17.39
N THR A 275 13.39 -9.33 -18.18
CA THR A 275 14.48 -8.82 -19.04
C THR A 275 13.93 -7.84 -20.07
N LEU A 276 12.85 -8.20 -20.77
CA LEU A 276 12.22 -7.33 -21.78
C LEU A 276 11.68 -6.03 -21.14
N HIS A 277 11.04 -6.13 -19.99
CA HIS A 277 10.56 -4.97 -19.24
C HIS A 277 11.71 -4.04 -18.84
N SER A 278 12.83 -4.60 -18.34
CA SER A 278 14.02 -3.82 -17.99
C SER A 278 14.59 -3.08 -19.20
N VAL A 279 14.77 -3.78 -20.33
CA VAL A 279 15.27 -3.20 -21.58
C VAL A 279 14.36 -2.09 -22.10
N GLN A 280 13.04 -2.29 -22.04
CA GLN A 280 12.08 -1.29 -22.49
C GLN A 280 12.14 -0.04 -21.61
N LYS A 281 12.10 -0.20 -20.28
CA LYS A 281 12.18 0.93 -19.34
C LYS A 281 13.48 1.69 -19.45
N ARG A 282 14.58 0.97 -19.66
CA ARG A 282 15.88 1.56 -19.94
C ARG A 282 15.84 2.43 -21.20
N ALA A 283 15.32 1.90 -22.31
CA ALA A 283 15.26 2.64 -23.57
C ALA A 283 14.37 3.90 -23.47
N GLU A 284 13.22 3.80 -22.77
CA GLU A 284 12.35 4.96 -22.48
C GLU A 284 13.12 6.04 -21.70
N ALA A 285 13.83 5.64 -20.64
CA ALA A 285 14.58 6.54 -19.78
C ALA A 285 15.81 7.15 -20.50
N GLU A 286 16.54 6.37 -21.30
CA GLU A 286 17.66 6.86 -22.11
C GLU A 286 17.20 7.95 -23.08
N GLY A 287 16.06 7.75 -23.75
CA GLY A 287 15.46 8.77 -24.62
C GLY A 287 15.12 10.07 -23.89
N ILE A 288 14.53 9.98 -22.69
CA ILE A 288 14.20 11.17 -21.88
C ILE A 288 15.47 11.90 -21.43
N LEU A 289 16.54 11.18 -21.08
CA LEU A 289 17.81 11.78 -20.67
C LEU A 289 18.51 12.50 -21.83
N GLU A 290 18.47 11.91 -23.03
CA GLU A 290 18.98 12.55 -24.25
C GLU A 290 18.22 13.85 -24.58
N GLU A 291 16.89 13.85 -24.44
CA GLU A 291 16.05 15.03 -24.66
C GLU A 291 16.26 16.12 -23.58
N CYS A 292 16.41 15.70 -22.31
CA CYS A 292 16.64 16.58 -21.17
C CYS A 292 17.96 17.36 -21.28
N GLY A 293 19.03 16.70 -21.78
CA GLY A 293 20.33 17.32 -21.98
C GLY A 293 21.05 17.79 -20.70
N VAL A 294 20.59 17.34 -19.52
CA VAL A 294 21.23 17.59 -18.22
C VAL A 294 22.12 16.41 -17.85
N GLU A 295 23.31 16.70 -17.33
CA GLU A 295 24.26 15.67 -16.89
C GLU A 295 23.71 14.85 -15.71
N LEU A 296 23.95 13.53 -15.72
CA LEU A 296 23.46 12.60 -14.70
C LEU A 296 23.88 13.00 -13.27
N GLU A 297 25.09 13.53 -13.11
CA GLU A 297 25.58 13.92 -11.78
C GLU A 297 24.81 15.14 -11.23
N GLU A 298 24.43 16.08 -12.10
CA GLU A 298 23.58 17.20 -11.70
C GLU A 298 22.17 16.73 -11.32
N LEU A 299 21.60 15.79 -12.08
CA LEU A 299 20.31 15.17 -11.74
C LEU A 299 20.35 14.46 -10.37
N ARG A 300 21.46 13.80 -10.02
CA ARG A 300 21.65 13.18 -8.70
C ARG A 300 21.70 14.20 -7.58
N GLU A 301 22.41 15.31 -7.78
CA GLU A 301 22.46 16.40 -6.81
C GLU A 301 21.08 17.02 -6.59
N GLU A 302 20.35 17.27 -7.67
CA GLU A 302 18.99 17.79 -7.65
C GLU A 302 18.00 16.82 -6.98
N TRP A 303 18.14 15.51 -7.21
CA TRP A 303 17.37 14.48 -6.51
C TRP A 303 17.63 14.46 -4.99
N GLU A 304 18.89 14.58 -4.55
CA GLU A 304 19.22 14.64 -3.12
C GLU A 304 18.71 15.92 -2.45
N LYS A 305 18.74 17.05 -3.17
CA LYS A 305 18.10 18.30 -2.72
C LYS A 305 16.60 18.12 -2.56
N GLN A 306 15.93 17.49 -3.54
CA GLN A 306 14.50 17.17 -3.48
C GLN A 306 14.18 16.29 -2.28
N LEU A 307 14.91 15.17 -2.10
CA LEU A 307 14.74 14.28 -0.96
C LEU A 307 14.88 15.02 0.37
N THR A 308 15.92 15.84 0.51
CA THR A 308 16.18 16.59 1.73
C THR A 308 15.07 17.58 2.03
N ALA A 309 14.63 18.35 1.02
CA ALA A 309 13.57 19.33 1.18
C ALA A 309 12.23 18.68 1.53
N GLN A 310 11.83 17.64 0.79
CA GLN A 310 10.51 17.01 0.92
C GLN A 310 10.39 15.99 2.07
N THR A 311 11.53 15.61 2.68
CA THR A 311 11.54 14.77 3.89
C THR A 311 11.96 15.53 5.15
N LYS A 312 12.12 16.86 5.06
CA LYS A 312 12.45 17.72 6.20
C LYS A 312 11.30 17.68 7.23
N PRO A 313 11.58 17.57 8.54
CA PRO A 313 10.55 17.61 9.55
C PRO A 313 9.86 18.98 9.58
N LEU A 314 8.57 19.01 9.89
CA LEU A 314 7.80 20.25 9.96
C LEU A 314 8.37 21.16 11.05
N GLN A 315 8.69 22.42 10.71
CA GLN A 315 9.16 23.35 11.72
C GLN A 315 8.06 23.64 12.76
N ARG A 316 8.45 23.58 14.03
CA ARG A 316 7.73 23.96 15.27
C ARG A 316 6.21 24.16 15.14
N GLN A 317 5.44 23.20 15.67
CA GLN A 317 3.98 23.26 15.79
C GLN A 317 3.44 24.50 16.53
N SER A 318 4.27 25.26 17.27
CA SER A 318 3.86 26.55 17.84
C SER A 318 3.47 27.58 16.77
N LYS A 319 4.14 27.58 15.60
CA LYS A 319 3.74 28.42 14.45
C LYS A 319 2.37 27.97 13.90
N ASN A 320 2.12 26.66 13.84
CA ASN A 320 0.85 26.07 13.40
C ASN A 320 -0.30 26.20 14.41
N MET A 321 -0.04 26.29 15.71
CA MET A 321 -1.08 26.57 16.71
C MET A 321 -1.51 28.04 16.67
N ALA A 322 -0.55 28.95 16.47
CA ALA A 322 -0.86 30.34 16.16
C ALA A 322 -1.62 30.46 14.83
N GLN A 323 -1.23 29.71 13.80
CA GLN A 323 -1.92 29.69 12.50
C GLN A 323 -3.32 29.07 12.59
N LYS A 324 -3.50 27.91 13.24
CA LYS A 324 -4.82 27.33 13.52
C LYS A 324 -5.68 28.25 14.36
N ALA A 325 -5.09 28.98 15.31
CA ALA A 325 -5.83 29.99 16.08
C ALA A 325 -6.25 31.16 15.19
N VAL A 326 -5.37 31.62 14.30
CA VAL A 326 -5.65 32.62 13.25
C VAL A 326 -6.78 32.12 12.33
N ASP A 327 -6.70 30.89 11.81
CA ASP A 327 -7.70 30.28 10.93
C ASP A 327 -9.06 30.14 11.63
N GLN A 328 -9.07 29.73 12.89
CA GLN A 328 -10.29 29.66 13.70
C GLN A 328 -10.88 31.05 13.92
N ILE A 329 -10.04 32.08 14.11
CA ILE A 329 -10.49 33.47 14.22
C ILE A 329 -11.07 33.96 12.89
N LEU A 330 -10.42 33.66 11.75
CA LEU A 330 -10.93 34.00 10.42
C LEU A 330 -12.26 33.29 10.13
N ALA A 331 -12.39 32.00 10.47
CA ALA A 331 -13.63 31.25 10.34
C ALA A 331 -14.75 31.81 11.21
N LEU A 332 -14.44 32.18 12.46
CA LEU A 332 -15.39 32.85 13.35
C LEU A 332 -15.80 34.23 12.83
N ARG A 333 -14.89 34.96 12.17
CA ARG A 333 -15.17 36.26 11.56
C ARG A 333 -16.07 36.15 10.34
N LYS A 334 -15.79 35.20 9.46
CA LYS A 334 -16.67 34.87 8.31
C LYS A 334 -18.05 34.40 8.79
N ALA A 335 -18.11 33.56 9.82
CA ALA A 335 -19.37 33.15 10.42
C ALA A 335 -20.13 34.34 11.01
N TRP A 336 -19.43 35.29 11.63
CA TRP A 336 -20.02 36.53 12.13
C TRP A 336 -20.56 37.42 11.00
N ASP A 337 -19.84 37.58 9.89
CA ASP A 337 -20.29 38.33 8.71
C ASP A 337 -21.53 37.68 8.05
N ILE A 338 -21.54 36.36 7.92
CA ILE A 338 -22.69 35.60 7.40
C ILE A 338 -23.90 35.81 8.32
N ARG A 339 -23.71 35.74 9.64
CA ARG A 339 -24.79 35.93 10.61
C ARG A 339 -25.31 37.36 10.64
N GLN A 340 -24.46 38.36 10.42
CA GLN A 340 -24.90 39.75 10.23
C GLN A 340 -25.76 39.89 8.98
N ARG A 341 -25.38 39.26 7.87
CA ARG A 341 -26.16 39.30 6.64
C ARG A 341 -27.52 38.63 6.81
N GLN A 342 -27.57 37.45 7.42
CA GLN A 342 -28.82 36.74 7.73
C GLN A 342 -29.73 37.53 8.67
N LEU A 343 -29.17 38.22 9.68
CA LEU A 343 -29.95 39.10 10.54
C LEU A 343 -30.55 40.27 9.75
N LYS A 344 -29.80 40.83 8.81
CA LYS A 344 -30.29 41.90 7.94
C LYS A 344 -31.37 41.39 6.99
N GLU A 345 -31.19 40.22 6.38
CA GLU A 345 -32.19 39.59 5.51
C GLU A 345 -33.48 39.29 6.26
N ALA A 346 -33.39 38.76 7.49
CA ALA A 346 -34.54 38.52 8.37
C ALA A 346 -35.21 39.84 8.79
N HIS A 347 -34.45 40.91 9.00
CA HIS A 347 -34.99 42.24 9.29
C HIS A 347 -35.71 42.85 8.07
N ASP A 348 -35.13 42.72 6.88
CA ASP A 348 -35.73 43.17 5.62
C ASP A 348 -36.98 42.32 5.26
N ALA A 349 -37.03 41.05 5.66
CA ALA A 349 -38.19 40.17 5.54
C ALA A 349 -39.29 40.51 6.55
N PHE A 350 -38.91 40.77 7.81
CA PHE A 350 -39.80 41.28 8.84
C PHE A 350 -40.47 42.59 8.39
N GLN A 351 -39.70 43.53 7.84
CA GLN A 351 -40.24 44.80 7.37
C GLN A 351 -41.25 44.61 6.24
N ARG A 352 -40.99 43.69 5.30
CA ARG A 352 -41.94 43.33 4.23
C ARG A 352 -43.21 42.68 4.77
N ALA A 353 -43.08 41.75 5.73
CA ALA A 353 -44.23 41.09 6.35
C ALA A 353 -45.11 42.08 7.14
N VAL A 354 -44.50 43.09 7.77
CA VAL A 354 -45.21 44.21 8.41
C VAL A 354 -45.94 45.06 7.38
N ASP A 355 -45.31 45.37 6.25
CA ASP A 355 -45.92 46.14 5.17
C ASP A 355 -47.08 45.38 4.48
N ASP A 356 -47.00 44.04 4.42
CA ASP A 356 -48.00 43.14 3.83
C ASP A 356 -49.09 42.67 4.84
N GLU A 357 -49.03 43.12 6.10
CA GLU A 357 -49.92 42.74 7.21
C GLU A 357 -50.01 41.21 7.48
N ASP A 358 -48.93 40.45 7.21
CA ASP A 358 -48.87 39.01 7.42
C ASP A 358 -48.42 38.67 8.85
N GLU A 359 -49.38 38.51 9.77
CA GLU A 359 -49.12 38.21 11.19
C GLU A 359 -48.35 36.89 11.41
N GLU A 360 -48.51 35.90 10.53
CA GLU A 360 -47.85 34.60 10.67
C GLU A 360 -46.37 34.71 10.28
N GLU A 361 -46.07 35.40 9.18
CA GLU A 361 -44.70 35.67 8.74
C GLU A 361 -43.97 36.64 9.70
N ILE A 362 -44.66 37.63 10.27
CA ILE A 362 -44.11 38.52 11.32
C ILE A 362 -43.63 37.71 12.52
N ALA A 363 -44.43 36.74 12.99
CA ALA A 363 -44.06 35.89 14.13
C ALA A 363 -42.85 34.99 13.81
N VAL A 364 -42.80 34.44 12.59
CA VAL A 364 -41.66 33.63 12.10
C VAL A 364 -40.38 34.48 12.03
N GLN A 365 -40.43 35.64 11.39
CA GLN A 365 -39.26 36.50 11.22
C GLN A 365 -38.77 37.09 12.54
N THR A 366 -39.66 37.37 13.50
CA THR A 366 -39.29 37.79 14.86
C THR A 366 -38.46 36.70 15.56
N ALA A 367 -38.90 35.43 15.49
CA ALA A 367 -38.17 34.31 16.06
C ALA A 367 -36.83 34.05 15.35
N GLU A 368 -36.78 34.22 14.02
CA GLU A 368 -35.53 34.13 13.25
C GLU A 368 -34.54 35.24 13.63
N MET A 369 -34.99 36.48 13.77
CA MET A 369 -34.16 37.59 14.23
C MET A 369 -33.56 37.33 15.62
N GLU A 370 -34.37 36.89 16.60
CA GLU A 370 -33.87 36.54 17.94
C GLU A 370 -32.83 35.41 17.91
N LYS A 371 -33.05 34.39 17.06
CA LYS A 371 -32.12 33.29 16.83
C LYS A 371 -30.80 33.78 16.19
N HIS A 372 -30.87 34.69 15.22
CA HIS A 372 -29.69 35.27 14.60
C HIS A 372 -28.93 36.18 15.57
N GLU A 373 -29.61 37.01 16.37
CA GLU A 373 -28.99 37.86 17.38
C GLU A 373 -28.27 37.07 18.49
N THR A 374 -28.89 36.02 19.01
CA THR A 374 -28.29 35.16 20.03
C THR A 374 -27.03 34.46 19.50
N ALA A 375 -27.08 33.90 18.29
CA ALA A 375 -25.92 33.32 17.61
C ALA A 375 -24.80 34.35 17.35
N LEU A 376 -25.16 35.60 17.06
CA LEU A 376 -24.21 36.70 16.81
C LEU A 376 -23.49 37.13 18.10
N LYS A 377 -24.21 37.15 19.23
CA LYS A 377 -23.62 37.38 20.57
C LYS A 377 -22.65 36.27 20.95
N GLU A 378 -23.00 35.00 20.71
CA GLU A 378 -22.13 33.85 21.01
C GLU A 378 -20.85 33.83 20.15
N THR A 379 -20.99 34.02 18.84
CA THR A 379 -19.84 34.07 17.92
C THR A 379 -18.91 35.24 18.25
N LYS A 380 -19.45 36.43 18.56
CA LYS A 380 -18.67 37.59 19.03
C LYS A 380 -17.91 37.32 20.32
N LYS A 381 -18.52 36.60 21.28
CA LYS A 381 -17.87 36.18 22.53
C LYS A 381 -16.72 35.20 22.27
N LYS A 382 -16.93 34.21 21.39
CA LYS A 382 -15.90 33.25 20.97
C LYS A 382 -14.73 33.94 20.27
N LEU A 383 -15.02 34.89 19.38
CA LEU A 383 -14.03 35.71 18.67
C LEU A 383 -13.15 36.48 19.65
N LYS A 384 -13.76 37.23 20.58
CA LYS A 384 -13.03 38.07 21.55
C LYS A 384 -12.12 37.23 22.47
N ASN A 385 -12.56 36.04 22.88
CA ASN A 385 -11.77 35.13 23.71
C ASN A 385 -10.55 34.57 22.96
N LYS A 386 -10.71 34.25 21.67
CA LYS A 386 -9.63 33.73 20.82
C LYS A 386 -8.64 34.84 20.43
N GLU A 387 -9.11 36.04 20.11
CA GLU A 387 -8.25 37.20 19.84
C GLU A 387 -7.44 37.65 21.07
N ALA A 388 -8.02 37.53 22.28
CA ALA A 388 -7.31 37.82 23.53
C ALA A 388 -6.17 36.83 23.83
N ALA A 389 -6.27 35.60 23.31
CA ALA A 389 -5.26 34.55 23.48
C ALA A 389 -4.06 34.67 22.52
N LEU A 390 -4.10 35.56 21.53
CA LEU A 390 -2.99 35.78 20.59
C LEU A 390 -1.93 36.75 21.16
N GLY A 391 -0.66 36.44 20.90
CA GLY A 391 0.49 37.31 21.17
C GLY A 391 0.57 38.54 20.27
N ALA A 392 1.52 39.44 20.53
CA ALA A 392 1.62 40.74 19.85
C ALA A 392 2.03 40.61 18.37
N ASN A 393 2.95 39.69 18.05
CA ASN A 393 3.36 39.42 16.67
C ASN A 393 2.24 38.72 15.89
N GLU A 394 1.53 37.79 16.52
CA GLU A 394 0.43 37.04 15.93
C GLU A 394 -0.79 37.95 15.66
N LYS A 395 -1.02 38.97 16.49
CA LYS A 395 -2.05 40.00 16.23
C LYS A 395 -1.71 40.91 15.05
N SER A 396 -0.43 41.18 14.80
CA SER A 396 0.01 41.92 13.60
C SER A 396 -0.11 41.03 12.36
N ARG A 397 0.34 39.78 12.44
CA ARG A 397 0.23 38.79 11.34
C ARG A 397 -1.23 38.48 11.00
N LEU A 398 -2.12 38.32 12.00
CA LEU A 398 -3.57 38.19 11.81
C LEU A 398 -4.15 39.39 11.05
N LYS A 399 -3.67 40.61 11.31
CA LYS A 399 -4.16 41.82 10.61
C LYS A 399 -3.67 41.90 9.15
N GLU A 400 -2.51 41.34 8.83
CA GLU A 400 -2.02 41.20 7.46
C GLU A 400 -2.73 40.06 6.72
N VAL A 401 -2.72 38.85 7.29
CA VAL A 401 -3.35 37.65 6.71
C VAL A 401 -4.87 37.80 6.57
N ALA A 402 -5.56 38.43 7.53
CA ALA A 402 -7.01 38.67 7.43
C ALA A 402 -7.41 39.70 6.37
N LYS A 403 -6.45 40.45 5.82
CA LYS A 403 -6.69 41.41 4.74
C LYS A 403 -6.26 40.90 3.37
N SER A 404 -5.42 39.87 3.33
CA SER A 404 -4.83 39.35 2.10
C SER A 404 -5.67 38.19 1.59
N LYS A 405 -6.42 38.44 0.50
CA LYS A 405 -7.24 37.45 -0.18
C LYS A 405 -6.40 36.26 -0.68
N PHE A 406 -5.15 36.52 -1.08
CA PHE A 406 -4.12 35.52 -1.40
C PHE A 406 -4.00 34.36 -0.38
N TYR A 407 -3.75 34.64 0.91
CA TYR A 407 -3.56 33.59 1.93
C TYR A 407 -4.85 32.80 2.22
N GLU A 408 -6.02 33.46 2.15
CA GLU A 408 -7.32 32.79 2.29
C GLU A 408 -7.55 31.76 1.17
N LEU A 409 -7.19 32.11 -0.06
CA LEU A 409 -7.29 31.23 -1.23
C LEU A 409 -6.30 30.06 -1.15
N ARG A 410 -5.05 30.31 -0.74
CA ARG A 410 -4.00 29.28 -0.57
C ARG A 410 -4.37 28.24 0.49
N MET A 411 -4.88 28.68 1.65
CA MET A 411 -5.35 27.77 2.71
C MET A 411 -6.54 26.91 2.28
N ARG A 412 -7.47 27.49 1.51
CA ARG A 412 -8.57 26.73 0.91
C ARG A 412 -8.09 25.73 -0.12
N ALA A 413 -7.19 26.13 -1.01
CA ALA A 413 -6.58 25.26 -2.02
C ALA A 413 -5.92 24.05 -1.35
N ARG A 414 -5.10 24.26 -0.31
CA ARG A 414 -4.51 23.19 0.49
C ARG A 414 -5.55 22.22 1.07
N GLY A 415 -6.62 22.76 1.65
CA GLY A 415 -7.73 21.96 2.18
C GLY A 415 -8.43 21.12 1.11
N PHE A 416 -8.63 21.68 -0.08
CA PHE A 416 -9.18 20.94 -1.23
C PHE A 416 -8.21 19.88 -1.73
N LYS A 417 -6.91 20.17 -1.85
CA LYS A 417 -5.87 19.23 -2.29
C LYS A 417 -5.79 18.02 -1.35
N HIS A 418 -5.81 18.22 -0.03
CA HIS A 418 -5.85 17.13 0.94
C HIS A 418 -7.10 16.25 0.81
N ARG A 419 -8.28 16.87 0.65
CA ARG A 419 -9.53 16.11 0.45
C ARG A 419 -9.52 15.34 -0.86
N LEU A 420 -8.98 15.93 -1.92
CA LEU A 420 -8.85 15.33 -3.23
C LEU A 420 -7.91 14.12 -3.18
N ARG A 421 -6.73 14.24 -2.56
CA ARG A 421 -5.80 13.11 -2.31
C ARG A 421 -6.50 11.95 -1.62
N ALA A 422 -7.17 12.22 -0.50
CA ALA A 422 -7.86 11.19 0.28
C ALA A 422 -8.95 10.48 -0.55
N LYS A 423 -9.70 11.23 -1.37
CA LYS A 423 -10.76 10.67 -2.21
C LYS A 423 -10.23 9.89 -3.41
N LEU A 424 -9.13 10.34 -4.01
CA LEU A 424 -8.46 9.62 -5.09
C LEU A 424 -7.80 8.34 -4.59
N GLN A 425 -7.17 8.37 -3.42
CA GLN A 425 -6.66 7.17 -2.74
C GLN A 425 -7.80 6.17 -2.45
N GLU A 426 -8.89 6.62 -1.83
CA GLU A 426 -10.08 5.79 -1.55
C GLU A 426 -10.61 5.15 -2.84
N ARG A 427 -10.69 5.94 -3.92
CA ARG A 427 -11.16 5.46 -5.22
C ARG A 427 -10.19 4.47 -5.85
N LYS A 428 -8.88 4.72 -5.85
CA LYS A 428 -7.87 3.83 -6.43
C LYS A 428 -7.91 2.47 -5.75
N PHE A 429 -7.85 2.44 -4.41
CA PHE A 429 -7.96 1.19 -3.65
C PHE A 429 -9.28 0.45 -3.88
N ALA A 430 -10.39 1.18 -4.03
CA ALA A 430 -11.69 0.57 -4.27
C ALA A 430 -11.87 0.06 -5.71
N MET A 431 -11.39 0.81 -6.72
CA MET A 431 -11.37 0.40 -8.13
C MET A 431 -10.51 -0.83 -8.32
N ASP A 432 -9.31 -0.83 -7.73
CA ASP A 432 -8.49 -2.02 -7.70
C ASP A 432 -9.31 -3.13 -7.05
N GLY A 433 -9.81 -2.95 -5.82
CA GLY A 433 -10.69 -3.91 -5.13
C GLY A 433 -11.83 -4.52 -5.98
N VAL A 434 -12.38 -3.79 -6.95
CA VAL A 434 -13.41 -4.27 -7.89
C VAL A 434 -12.79 -5.05 -9.05
N GLU A 435 -11.74 -4.54 -9.69
CA GLU A 435 -10.98 -5.26 -10.73
C GLU A 435 -10.32 -6.54 -10.18
N ARG A 436 -10.08 -6.57 -8.85
CA ARG A 436 -9.38 -7.58 -8.04
C ARG A 436 -10.10 -8.93 -7.93
N ARG A 437 -11.43 -8.93 -8.06
CA ARG A 437 -12.27 -10.09 -7.72
C ARG A 437 -12.67 -10.98 -8.89
N LEU A 438 -12.32 -10.60 -10.12
CA LEU A 438 -13.17 -10.91 -11.28
C LEU A 438 -12.41 -11.24 -12.57
N ARG A 439 -11.14 -11.71 -12.50
CA ARG A 439 -10.37 -12.06 -13.71
C ARG A 439 -10.78 -13.38 -14.35
N HIS A 440 -11.48 -14.23 -13.61
CA HIS A 440 -12.14 -15.42 -14.14
C HIS A 440 -13.45 -15.57 -13.36
N LEU A 441 -14.63 -15.50 -14.01
CA LEU A 441 -15.91 -16.15 -13.64
C LEU A 441 -17.15 -15.56 -14.39
N THR A 442 -18.26 -16.29 -14.29
CA THR A 442 -19.51 -16.30 -15.11
C THR A 442 -20.36 -15.01 -15.21
N VAL A 443 -21.32 -14.99 -16.15
CA VAL A 443 -22.25 -13.88 -16.52
C VAL A 443 -22.93 -13.19 -15.32
N ARG A 444 -23.26 -13.91 -14.25
CA ARG A 444 -23.96 -13.36 -13.06
C ARG A 444 -23.07 -12.44 -12.22
N GLU A 445 -21.76 -12.66 -12.25
CA GLU A 445 -20.76 -11.84 -11.53
C GLU A 445 -20.32 -10.62 -12.36
N GLN A 446 -20.53 -10.64 -13.67
CA GLN A 446 -20.37 -9.48 -14.55
C GLN A 446 -21.40 -8.37 -14.26
N GLN A 447 -22.59 -8.73 -13.78
CA GLN A 447 -23.58 -7.75 -13.30
C GLN A 447 -23.14 -7.08 -11.99
N LEU A 448 -22.43 -7.80 -11.12
CA LEU A 448 -21.82 -7.26 -9.90
C LEU A 448 -20.66 -6.31 -10.22
N ARG A 449 -19.84 -6.63 -11.25
CA ARG A 449 -18.83 -5.70 -11.81
C ARG A 449 -19.46 -4.38 -12.21
N ASP A 450 -20.53 -4.45 -13.00
CA ASP A 450 -21.23 -3.27 -13.48
C ASP A 450 -21.82 -2.48 -12.32
N HIS A 451 -22.39 -3.14 -11.31
CA HIS A 451 -22.98 -2.46 -10.16
C HIS A 451 -21.93 -1.76 -9.29
N ALA A 452 -20.82 -2.44 -8.96
CA ALA A 452 -19.74 -1.88 -8.15
C ALA A 452 -18.99 -0.76 -8.91
N SER A 453 -18.71 -0.95 -10.19
CA SER A 453 -18.12 0.09 -11.05
C SER A 453 -19.05 1.30 -11.19
N LYS A 454 -20.36 1.09 -11.37
CA LYS A 454 -21.35 2.18 -11.36
C LYS A 454 -21.39 2.91 -10.02
N GLY A 455 -21.27 2.19 -8.90
CA GLY A 455 -21.18 2.77 -7.56
C GLY A 455 -19.95 3.69 -7.38
N LEU A 456 -18.79 3.28 -7.91
CA LEU A 456 -17.57 4.09 -7.90
C LEU A 456 -17.69 5.30 -8.85
N LYS A 457 -18.18 5.08 -10.07
CA LYS A 457 -18.42 6.16 -11.05
C LYS A 457 -19.42 7.22 -10.56
N ARG A 458 -20.35 6.87 -9.66
CA ARG A 458 -21.24 7.85 -9.01
C ARG A 458 -20.51 8.83 -8.09
N LYS A 459 -19.33 8.47 -7.57
CA LYS A 459 -18.49 9.34 -6.74
C LYS A 459 -17.55 10.24 -7.58
N ASP A 460 -17.30 9.89 -8.84
CA ASP A 460 -16.38 10.62 -9.74
C ASP A 460 -16.74 12.10 -9.97
N PRO A 461 -18.03 12.51 -10.08
CA PRO A 461 -18.40 13.92 -10.19
C PRO A 461 -17.96 14.75 -8.99
N GLY A 462 -18.10 14.22 -7.76
CA GLY A 462 -17.67 14.92 -6.55
C GLY A 462 -16.15 15.08 -6.46
N ILE A 463 -15.39 14.09 -6.95
CA ILE A 463 -13.92 14.18 -7.05
C ILE A 463 -13.52 15.22 -8.10
N SER A 464 -14.20 15.22 -9.25
CA SER A 464 -14.01 16.21 -10.31
C SER A 464 -14.32 17.64 -9.84
N GLU A 465 -15.35 17.80 -9.02
CA GLU A 465 -15.73 19.08 -8.44
C GLU A 465 -14.69 19.57 -7.42
N LEU A 466 -14.12 18.68 -6.60
CA LEU A 466 -13.00 19.02 -5.72
C LEU A 466 -11.77 19.50 -6.51
N CYS A 467 -11.44 18.83 -7.62
CA CYS A 467 -10.35 19.23 -8.51
C CYS A 467 -10.61 20.60 -9.15
N LYS A 468 -11.83 20.84 -9.64
CA LYS A 468 -12.23 22.15 -10.17
C LYS A 468 -12.12 23.26 -9.13
N HIS A 469 -12.62 23.03 -7.92
CA HIS A 469 -12.51 24.01 -6.84
C HIS A 469 -11.05 24.26 -6.46
N TYR A 470 -10.19 23.24 -6.42
CA TYR A 470 -8.76 23.44 -6.20
C TYR A 470 -8.14 24.32 -7.28
N ASN A 471 -8.26 23.96 -8.56
CA ASN A 471 -7.69 24.72 -9.68
C ASN A 471 -8.24 26.16 -9.73
N GLN A 472 -9.52 26.35 -9.40
CA GLN A 472 -10.12 27.69 -9.31
C GLN A 472 -9.44 28.53 -8.22
N MET A 473 -9.22 27.98 -7.02
CA MET A 473 -8.55 28.72 -5.94
C MET A 473 -7.09 29.04 -6.30
N VAL A 474 -6.40 28.14 -7.02
CA VAL A 474 -5.02 28.37 -7.51
C VAL A 474 -4.99 29.52 -8.53
N HIS A 475 -5.92 29.52 -9.48
CA HIS A 475 -6.05 30.59 -10.47
C HIS A 475 -6.37 31.94 -9.83
N GLU A 476 -7.40 31.98 -8.98
CA GLU A 476 -7.81 33.20 -8.27
C GLU A 476 -6.72 33.73 -7.33
N GLY A 477 -5.87 32.84 -6.80
CA GLY A 477 -4.74 33.21 -5.93
C GLY A 477 -3.55 33.77 -6.71
N GLY A 478 -3.32 33.32 -7.96
CA GLY A 478 -2.26 33.84 -8.82
C GLY A 478 -2.54 35.22 -9.42
N GLU A 479 -3.81 35.62 -9.51
CA GLU A 479 -4.25 36.90 -10.08
C GLU A 479 -4.45 38.02 -9.03
N ASP A 480 -4.22 37.76 -7.75
CA ASP A 480 -4.44 38.74 -6.67
C ASP A 480 -3.29 39.77 -6.61
N ASP A 481 -3.61 41.07 -6.57
CA ASP A 481 -2.62 42.17 -6.49
C ASP A 481 -1.80 42.17 -5.17
N GLY A 482 -2.09 41.23 -4.25
CA GLY A 482 -1.44 41.06 -2.95
C GLY A 482 -0.47 39.88 -2.85
N VAL A 483 -0.07 39.28 -3.97
CA VAL A 483 0.90 38.16 -4.00
C VAL A 483 2.28 38.64 -3.52
N PRO A 484 2.89 38.00 -2.50
CA PRO A 484 4.24 38.32 -2.06
C PRO A 484 5.28 38.10 -3.17
N PRO A 485 6.34 38.94 -3.28
CA PRO A 485 7.31 38.87 -4.38
C PRO A 485 8.01 37.52 -4.59
N ASN A 486 8.10 36.68 -3.56
CA ASN A 486 8.79 35.38 -3.59
C ASN A 486 7.83 34.19 -3.49
N ALA A 487 6.51 34.39 -3.59
CA ALA A 487 5.55 33.31 -3.43
C ALA A 487 5.58 32.36 -4.63
N VAL A 488 5.85 31.07 -4.39
CA VAL A 488 5.75 30.04 -5.45
C VAL A 488 4.27 29.71 -5.70
N ALA A 489 3.84 29.78 -6.95
CA ALA A 489 2.47 29.44 -7.34
C ALA A 489 2.26 27.91 -7.31
N PRO A 490 1.17 27.41 -6.67
CA PRO A 490 0.82 26.00 -6.75
C PRO A 490 0.51 25.56 -8.19
N GLU A 491 0.89 24.33 -8.56
CA GLU A 491 0.50 23.76 -9.85
C GLU A 491 -0.98 23.36 -9.90
N ASN A 492 -1.60 23.56 -11.07
CA ASN A 492 -2.92 23.04 -11.38
C ASN A 492 -2.88 21.52 -11.57
N ILE A 493 -3.93 20.83 -11.14
CA ILE A 493 -4.07 19.38 -11.32
C ILE A 493 -4.81 19.13 -12.65
N ASP A 494 -4.25 18.30 -13.53
CA ASP A 494 -4.95 17.88 -14.74
C ASP A 494 -6.19 17.02 -14.40
N PRO A 495 -7.41 17.47 -14.72
CA PRO A 495 -8.64 16.72 -14.43
C PRO A 495 -8.75 15.40 -15.20
N LYS A 496 -8.00 15.22 -16.29
CA LYS A 496 -7.99 13.98 -17.08
C LYS A 496 -6.93 13.00 -16.56
N GLY A 497 -5.72 13.48 -16.28
CA GLY A 497 -4.62 12.69 -15.73
C GLY A 497 -4.82 12.24 -14.28
N MET A 498 -5.59 12.98 -13.46
CA MET A 498 -5.76 12.68 -12.02
C MET A 498 -6.33 11.29 -11.70
N TRP A 499 -6.93 10.60 -12.67
CA TRP A 499 -7.49 9.27 -12.49
C TRP A 499 -6.46 8.14 -12.61
N HIS A 500 -5.33 8.40 -13.28
CA HIS A 500 -4.23 7.44 -13.43
C HIS A 500 -3.37 7.38 -12.15
N LEU A 501 -3.34 8.48 -11.39
CA LEU A 501 -2.69 8.64 -10.09
C LEU A 501 -1.32 7.96 -10.01
N ASP A 502 -0.28 8.63 -10.48
CA ASP A 502 1.11 8.17 -10.39
C ASP A 502 1.83 8.77 -9.18
N VAL A 503 2.91 8.13 -8.70
CA VAL A 503 3.71 8.58 -7.55
C VAL A 503 4.51 9.84 -7.82
N ASP A 504 4.58 10.27 -9.07
CA ASP A 504 5.27 11.49 -9.46
C ASP A 504 4.29 12.62 -9.82
N ASP A 505 2.98 12.37 -9.72
CA ASP A 505 1.96 13.38 -9.95
C ASP A 505 2.11 14.57 -8.98
N ALA A 506 1.99 15.77 -9.52
CA ALA A 506 1.99 17.04 -8.78
C ALA A 506 0.95 17.10 -7.66
N ILE A 507 -0.05 16.21 -7.70
CA ILE A 507 -1.03 16.07 -6.64
C ILE A 507 -0.37 15.76 -5.30
N TRP A 508 0.76 15.05 -5.24
CA TRP A 508 1.38 14.62 -3.97
C TRP A 508 2.23 15.70 -3.30
N GLN A 509 2.60 16.73 -4.04
CA GLN A 509 3.48 17.80 -3.56
C GLN A 509 2.65 18.95 -2.98
N ASP A 510 3.09 19.60 -1.90
CA ASP A 510 2.43 20.77 -1.30
C ASP A 510 3.14 22.10 -1.63
N VAL A 511 3.90 22.11 -2.73
CA VAL A 511 4.64 23.28 -3.22
C VAL A 511 3.69 24.46 -3.43
N GLY A 512 4.08 25.64 -2.92
CA GLY A 512 3.29 26.86 -3.01
C GLY A 512 2.06 26.89 -2.09
N LEU A 513 1.89 25.91 -1.19
CA LEU A 513 0.76 25.81 -0.26
C LEU A 513 1.16 25.91 1.24
N ASP A 514 2.45 25.89 1.58
CA ASP A 514 2.98 25.96 2.96
C ASP A 514 3.57 27.34 3.31
N ASP A 515 3.27 27.90 4.48
CA ASP A 515 3.70 29.25 4.91
C ASP A 515 5.19 29.36 5.29
N ASP A 516 5.99 28.30 5.11
CA ASP A 516 7.39 28.22 5.58
C ASP A 516 8.42 28.83 4.59
N GLU A 517 7.99 29.67 3.66
CA GLU A 517 8.88 30.44 2.75
C GLU A 517 9.52 31.68 3.41
N ASP A 518 9.61 31.70 4.75
CA ASP A 518 10.50 32.61 5.46
C ASP A 518 11.84 31.87 5.69
N ASP A 519 12.77 31.88 4.71
CA ASP A 519 14.24 31.85 4.94
C ASP A 519 15.12 31.57 3.68
N ASP A 520 14.70 31.82 2.44
CA ASP A 520 15.70 31.94 1.35
C ASP A 520 15.28 32.97 0.28
N ASP A 521 16.06 34.04 0.14
CA ASP A 521 16.00 35.04 -0.95
C ASP A 521 16.45 34.43 -2.31
N GLY A 522 16.35 33.10 -2.47
CA GLY A 522 16.85 32.32 -3.58
C GLY A 522 15.77 31.99 -4.60
N ALA A 523 16.17 31.84 -5.87
CA ALA A 523 15.33 31.23 -6.89
C ALA A 523 14.93 29.80 -6.47
N PRO A 524 13.70 29.34 -6.79
CA PRO A 524 13.27 27.99 -6.47
C PRO A 524 14.27 26.96 -7.04
N PRO A 525 14.56 25.86 -6.32
CA PRO A 525 15.48 24.82 -6.78
C PRO A 525 15.11 24.29 -8.16
N ARG A 526 16.10 23.88 -8.96
CA ARG A 526 15.87 23.41 -10.33
C ARG A 526 15.01 22.15 -10.37
N TRP A 527 15.20 21.20 -9.44
CA TRP A 527 14.33 20.02 -9.31
C TRP A 527 12.84 20.37 -9.16
N LEU A 528 12.52 21.60 -8.76
CA LEU A 528 11.15 22.06 -8.63
C LEU A 528 10.67 22.88 -9.82
N ALA A 529 11.51 23.78 -10.34
CA ALA A 529 11.12 24.79 -11.33
C ALA A 529 11.38 24.38 -12.79
N ASP A 530 12.23 23.39 -13.04
CA ASP A 530 12.71 23.00 -14.37
C ASP A 530 12.08 21.64 -14.76
N ASP A 531 11.18 21.67 -15.74
CA ASP A 531 10.46 20.47 -16.23
C ASP A 531 11.39 19.39 -16.77
N ASP A 532 12.48 19.80 -17.40
CA ASP A 532 13.45 18.88 -17.99
C ASP A 532 14.25 18.22 -16.87
N VAL A 533 14.64 18.96 -15.83
CA VAL A 533 15.28 18.40 -14.63
C VAL A 533 14.32 17.43 -13.91
N ARG A 534 13.03 17.76 -13.78
CA ARG A 534 12.03 16.87 -13.16
C ARG A 534 11.93 15.55 -13.90
N LYS A 535 11.76 15.58 -15.22
CA LYS A 535 11.71 14.38 -16.06
C LYS A 535 13.04 13.63 -16.04
N GLY A 536 14.15 14.36 -16.08
CA GLY A 536 15.50 13.82 -16.01
C GLY A 536 15.76 13.05 -14.71
N ILE A 537 15.30 13.56 -13.56
CA ILE A 537 15.41 12.84 -12.27
C ILE A 537 14.68 11.50 -12.32
N LEU A 538 13.45 11.46 -12.86
CA LEU A 538 12.68 10.22 -12.97
C LEU A 538 13.36 9.21 -13.90
N ALA A 539 13.80 9.68 -15.08
CA ALA A 539 14.51 8.84 -16.03
C ALA A 539 15.84 8.32 -15.45
N MET A 540 16.61 9.16 -14.74
CA MET A 540 17.81 8.74 -14.02
C MET A 540 17.50 7.65 -12.99
N LEU A 541 16.43 7.79 -12.21
CA LEU A 541 16.03 6.76 -11.24
C LEU A 541 15.66 5.44 -11.94
N ASP A 542 14.98 5.50 -13.08
CA ASP A 542 14.64 4.32 -13.88
C ASP A 542 15.87 3.64 -14.49
N ILE A 543 16.88 4.39 -14.93
CA ILE A 543 18.19 3.82 -15.32
C ILE A 543 18.86 3.12 -14.14
N ASP A 544 18.93 3.78 -12.98
CA ASP A 544 19.48 3.18 -11.76
C ASP A 544 18.70 1.90 -11.36
N ARG A 545 17.37 1.84 -11.60
CA ARG A 545 16.55 0.63 -11.35
C ARG A 545 16.81 -0.46 -12.39
N ALA A 546 16.98 -0.08 -13.65
CA ALA A 546 17.27 -1.00 -14.75
C ALA A 546 18.62 -1.67 -14.56
N ASP A 547 19.67 -0.93 -14.19
CA ASP A 547 20.99 -1.49 -13.93
C ASP A 547 20.95 -2.51 -12.76
N GLU A 548 20.25 -2.19 -11.66
CA GLU A 548 20.03 -3.13 -10.56
C GLU A 548 19.26 -4.39 -10.98
N GLU A 549 18.22 -4.23 -11.81
CA GLU A 549 17.40 -5.33 -12.30
C GLU A 549 18.19 -6.22 -13.25
N ASP A 550 18.92 -5.65 -14.20
CA ASP A 550 19.74 -6.37 -15.18
C ASP A 550 20.81 -7.22 -14.49
N GLU A 551 21.54 -6.63 -13.54
CA GLU A 551 22.51 -7.37 -12.72
C GLU A 551 21.85 -8.52 -11.95
N THR A 552 20.67 -8.29 -11.39
CA THR A 552 19.94 -9.30 -10.62
C THR A 552 19.46 -10.43 -11.51
N LEU A 553 18.85 -10.12 -12.66
CA LEU A 553 18.38 -11.10 -13.62
C LEU A 553 19.52 -11.95 -14.17
N GLN A 554 20.70 -11.37 -14.40
CA GLN A 554 21.88 -12.14 -14.79
C GLN A 554 22.30 -13.13 -13.69
N ARG A 555 22.38 -12.69 -12.41
CA ARG A 555 22.70 -13.58 -11.29
C ARG A 555 21.67 -14.70 -11.16
N GLU A 556 20.38 -14.39 -11.27
CA GLU A 556 19.29 -15.37 -11.19
C GLU A 556 19.33 -16.37 -12.35
N ARG A 557 19.58 -15.89 -13.57
CA ARG A 557 19.75 -16.73 -14.75
C ARG A 557 20.94 -17.68 -14.61
N ARG A 558 22.08 -17.21 -14.08
CA ARG A 558 23.25 -18.06 -13.78
C ARG A 558 22.92 -19.10 -12.71
N ALA A 559 22.33 -18.67 -11.60
CA ALA A 559 21.91 -19.55 -10.51
C ALA A 559 20.94 -20.64 -10.97
N MET A 560 19.99 -20.31 -11.84
CA MET A 560 19.04 -21.27 -12.43
C MET A 560 19.75 -22.42 -13.15
N GLN A 561 20.81 -22.14 -13.93
CA GLN A 561 21.55 -23.16 -14.68
C GLN A 561 22.51 -23.96 -13.80
N VAL A 562 23.20 -23.30 -12.87
CA VAL A 562 24.06 -23.99 -11.89
C VAL A 562 23.22 -24.97 -11.05
N TRP A 563 22.12 -24.49 -10.47
CA TRP A 563 21.20 -25.35 -9.71
C TRP A 563 20.68 -26.52 -10.55
N PHE A 564 20.30 -26.25 -11.80
CA PHE A 564 19.80 -27.30 -12.67
C PHE A 564 20.85 -28.38 -12.96
N ALA A 565 22.07 -27.98 -13.30
CA ALA A 565 23.16 -28.90 -13.60
C ALA A 565 23.50 -29.78 -12.39
N GLU A 566 23.57 -29.18 -11.19
CA GLU A 566 23.78 -29.90 -9.93
C GLU A 566 22.65 -30.90 -9.64
N GLU A 567 21.39 -30.47 -9.72
CA GLU A 567 20.23 -31.36 -9.50
C GLU A 567 20.18 -32.51 -10.51
N TRP A 568 20.55 -32.24 -11.77
CA TRP A 568 20.61 -33.23 -12.81
C TRP A 568 21.66 -34.31 -12.51
N GLU A 569 22.87 -33.89 -12.14
CA GLU A 569 23.96 -34.81 -11.77
C GLU A 569 23.58 -35.64 -10.53
N LEU A 570 23.05 -34.98 -9.49
CA LEU A 570 22.63 -35.64 -8.25
C LEU A 570 21.55 -36.70 -8.50
N VAL A 571 20.53 -36.40 -9.31
CA VAL A 571 19.46 -37.35 -9.60
C VAL A 571 19.96 -38.55 -10.41
N ASN A 572 20.84 -38.33 -11.40
CA ASN A 572 21.40 -39.45 -12.16
C ASN A 572 22.30 -40.32 -11.26
N SER A 573 23.13 -39.71 -10.42
CA SER A 573 23.94 -40.45 -9.44
C SER A 573 23.09 -41.23 -8.44
N ALA A 574 22.01 -40.63 -7.93
CA ALA A 574 21.07 -41.30 -7.04
C ALA A 574 20.35 -42.47 -7.73
N MET A 575 20.01 -42.35 -9.01
CA MET A 575 19.42 -43.44 -9.79
C MET A 575 20.37 -44.63 -9.95
N ASP A 576 21.65 -44.35 -10.22
CA ASP A 576 22.69 -45.38 -10.41
C ASP A 576 22.99 -46.12 -9.12
N ASN A 577 22.95 -45.43 -7.98
CA ASN A 577 23.23 -45.98 -6.65
C ASN A 577 22.00 -46.52 -5.90
N ALA A 578 20.78 -46.36 -6.43
CA ALA A 578 19.57 -46.84 -5.75
C ALA A 578 19.51 -48.37 -5.70
N ASP A 579 19.15 -48.93 -4.55
CA ASP A 579 19.14 -50.38 -4.33
C ASP A 579 17.79 -51.01 -4.67
N ASN A 580 16.69 -50.30 -4.42
CA ASN A 580 15.34 -50.82 -4.61
C ASN A 580 14.57 -50.17 -5.76
N ARG A 581 13.55 -50.89 -6.25
CA ARG A 581 12.73 -50.46 -7.40
C ARG A 581 11.92 -49.19 -7.11
N GLY A 582 11.51 -48.97 -5.86
CA GLY A 582 10.73 -47.80 -5.45
C GLY A 582 11.55 -46.51 -5.55
N GLU A 583 12.76 -46.52 -5.00
CA GLU A 583 13.73 -45.42 -5.08
C GLU A 583 14.10 -45.11 -6.53
N LYS A 584 14.42 -46.14 -7.33
CA LYS A 584 14.69 -45.97 -8.77
C LYS A 584 13.53 -45.31 -9.50
N TYR A 585 12.30 -45.71 -9.17
CA TYR A 585 11.12 -45.11 -9.76
C TYR A 585 10.92 -43.64 -9.32
N ALA A 586 11.11 -43.34 -8.03
CA ALA A 586 11.01 -41.97 -7.51
C ALA A 586 12.05 -41.03 -8.13
N PHE A 587 13.31 -41.47 -8.23
CA PHE A 587 14.37 -40.71 -8.89
C PHE A 587 14.12 -40.57 -10.40
N TRP A 588 13.61 -41.62 -11.06
CA TRP A 588 13.19 -41.53 -12.45
C TRP A 588 12.09 -40.47 -12.66
N GLN A 589 11.09 -40.40 -11.78
CA GLN A 589 10.06 -39.37 -11.83
C GLN A 589 10.66 -37.96 -11.64
N ARG A 590 11.58 -37.79 -10.69
CA ARG A 590 12.31 -36.52 -10.51
C ARG A 590 13.10 -36.15 -11.76
N ARG A 591 13.79 -37.10 -12.38
CA ARG A 591 14.53 -36.91 -13.64
C ARG A 591 13.60 -36.47 -14.77
N GLN A 592 12.41 -37.06 -14.92
CA GLN A 592 11.44 -36.62 -15.92
C GLN A 592 10.94 -35.19 -15.65
N ARG A 593 10.70 -34.81 -14.39
CA ARG A 593 10.34 -33.43 -14.03
C ARG A 593 11.44 -32.44 -14.39
N LEU A 594 12.70 -32.74 -14.06
CA LEU A 594 13.85 -31.92 -14.43
C LEU A 594 13.98 -31.78 -15.96
N LEU A 595 13.76 -32.84 -16.74
CA LEU A 595 13.75 -32.74 -18.20
C LEU A 595 12.68 -31.75 -18.72
N GLY A 596 11.49 -31.79 -18.13
CA GLY A 596 10.42 -30.82 -18.44
C GLY A 596 10.84 -29.38 -18.14
N LEU A 597 11.42 -29.15 -16.94
CA LEU A 597 11.94 -27.83 -16.55
C LEU A 597 13.02 -27.35 -17.51
N CYS A 598 14.02 -28.19 -17.82
CA CYS A 598 15.10 -27.82 -18.76
C CYS A 598 14.56 -27.44 -20.14
N ALA A 599 13.61 -28.22 -20.64
CA ALA A 599 13.02 -27.99 -21.95
C ALA A 599 12.31 -26.63 -22.05
N GLU A 600 11.58 -26.27 -20.98
CA GLU A 600 10.84 -25.01 -20.87
C GLU A 600 11.77 -23.83 -20.60
N TRP A 601 12.70 -23.98 -19.65
CA TRP A 601 13.64 -22.91 -19.29
C TRP A 601 14.55 -22.56 -20.46
N GLN A 602 15.15 -23.53 -21.16
CA GLN A 602 16.00 -23.23 -22.33
C GLN A 602 15.24 -22.54 -23.48
N ARG A 603 13.92 -22.69 -23.56
CA ARG A 603 13.12 -22.03 -24.60
C ARG A 603 12.99 -20.53 -24.35
N HIS A 604 12.98 -20.11 -23.09
CA HIS A 604 12.63 -18.75 -22.69
C HIS A 604 13.77 -18.00 -22.01
N ALA A 605 14.77 -18.71 -21.49
CA ALA A 605 15.85 -18.12 -20.72
C ALA A 605 16.56 -17.01 -21.53
N PRO A 606 16.75 -15.82 -20.95
CA PRO A 606 17.47 -14.75 -21.62
C PRO A 606 18.93 -15.15 -21.88
N PRO A 607 19.57 -14.58 -22.91
CA PRO A 607 21.00 -14.76 -23.15
C PRO A 607 21.82 -14.39 -21.91
N CYS A 608 22.85 -15.18 -21.62
CA CYS A 608 23.82 -14.92 -20.57
C CYS A 608 25.21 -15.23 -21.13
N ASP A 609 26.25 -14.62 -20.56
CA ASP A 609 27.60 -15.10 -20.77
C ASP A 609 27.74 -16.47 -20.10
N ASP A 610 27.74 -17.50 -20.95
CA ASP A 610 27.76 -18.91 -20.57
C ASP A 610 29.19 -19.46 -20.44
N SER A 611 30.23 -18.64 -20.65
CA SER A 611 31.63 -19.10 -20.73
C SER A 611 32.14 -19.80 -19.47
N GLU A 612 31.62 -19.41 -18.30
CA GLU A 612 31.96 -19.99 -16.99
C GLU A 612 30.84 -20.89 -16.42
N LEU A 613 29.74 -21.10 -17.16
CA LEU A 613 28.59 -21.86 -16.66
C LEU A 613 28.71 -23.35 -17.00
N PRO A 614 28.24 -24.24 -16.10
CA PRO A 614 28.16 -25.66 -16.41
C PRO A 614 27.17 -25.89 -17.55
N GLU A 615 27.39 -26.93 -18.35
CA GLU A 615 26.37 -27.38 -19.30
C GLU A 615 25.09 -27.76 -18.55
N TRP A 616 23.93 -27.59 -19.20
CA TRP A 616 22.64 -27.93 -18.61
C TRP A 616 22.55 -29.41 -18.19
N GLY A 617 23.29 -30.31 -18.83
CA GLY A 617 23.37 -31.73 -18.46
C GLY A 617 22.60 -32.69 -19.39
N PRO A 618 21.29 -32.52 -19.64
CA PRO A 618 20.54 -33.37 -20.56
C PRO A 618 21.04 -33.30 -22.00
N SER A 619 21.02 -34.44 -22.68
CA SER A 619 21.32 -34.49 -24.12
C SER A 619 20.28 -33.72 -24.93
N ARG A 620 20.67 -33.20 -26.10
CA ARG A 620 19.74 -32.54 -27.04
C ARG A 620 18.55 -33.46 -27.40
N THR A 621 18.80 -34.77 -27.51
CA THR A 621 17.77 -35.78 -27.80
C THR A 621 16.77 -35.90 -26.65
N ASP A 622 17.25 -35.95 -25.40
CA ASP A 622 16.39 -36.03 -24.21
C ASP A 622 15.47 -34.80 -24.11
N ILE A 623 16.03 -33.62 -24.39
CA ILE A 623 15.27 -32.35 -24.40
C ILE A 623 14.22 -32.35 -25.51
N MET A 624 14.57 -32.80 -26.73
CA MET A 624 13.60 -32.91 -27.83
C MET A 624 12.46 -33.87 -27.49
N GLN A 625 12.76 -35.01 -26.86
CA GLN A 625 11.74 -35.95 -26.42
C GLN A 625 10.83 -35.35 -25.34
N ALA A 626 11.39 -34.62 -24.39
CA ALA A 626 10.61 -33.92 -23.36
C ALA A 626 9.65 -32.89 -23.99
N ARG A 627 10.14 -32.10 -24.95
CA ARG A 627 9.32 -31.14 -25.72
C ARG A 627 8.21 -31.83 -26.49
N TYR A 628 8.51 -32.94 -27.16
CA TYR A 628 7.52 -33.71 -27.88
C TYR A 628 6.43 -34.25 -26.95
N LYS A 629 6.81 -34.85 -25.81
CA LYS A 629 5.87 -35.34 -24.80
C LYS A 629 4.95 -34.23 -24.30
N ALA A 630 5.49 -33.05 -23.97
CA ALA A 630 4.70 -31.90 -23.53
C ALA A 630 3.68 -31.46 -24.61
N ALA A 631 4.11 -31.36 -25.87
CA ALA A 631 3.22 -31.01 -26.98
C ALA A 631 2.12 -32.05 -27.23
N THR A 632 2.43 -33.34 -27.06
CA THR A 632 1.43 -34.42 -27.21
C THR A 632 0.49 -34.55 -26.03
N ALA A 633 0.94 -34.21 -24.82
CA ALA A 633 0.07 -34.16 -23.64
C ALA A 633 -0.98 -33.05 -23.79
N TRP A 634 -0.60 -31.91 -24.38
CA TRP A 634 -1.50 -30.82 -24.74
C TRP A 634 -2.56 -31.24 -25.76
N ARG A 635 -2.18 -31.91 -26.87
CA ARG A 635 -3.14 -32.44 -27.86
C ARG A 635 -4.10 -33.50 -27.31
N GLY A 636 -3.82 -34.09 -26.15
CA GLY A 636 -4.74 -35.01 -25.47
C GLY A 636 -5.86 -34.32 -24.69
N GLN A 637 -5.73 -33.02 -24.39
CA GLN A 637 -6.73 -32.22 -23.68
C GLN A 637 -7.74 -31.52 -24.62
N ASP A 638 -7.41 -31.34 -25.90
CA ASP A 638 -8.29 -30.69 -26.90
C ASP A 638 -9.52 -31.53 -27.34
N LEU A 639 -9.77 -32.69 -26.73
CA LEU A 639 -10.98 -33.48 -27.01
C LEU A 639 -12.23 -32.95 -26.28
N TYR A 640 -12.09 -31.96 -25.39
CA TYR A 640 -13.23 -31.27 -24.77
C TYR A 640 -13.01 -29.76 -24.72
N GLY A 641 -13.08 -29.15 -25.91
CA GLY A 641 -13.61 -27.80 -26.13
C GLY A 641 -12.74 -26.61 -25.72
N GLU A 642 -12.08 -25.99 -26.70
CA GLU A 642 -12.19 -24.55 -26.98
C GLU A 642 -11.54 -24.23 -28.35
N GLU A 643 -12.09 -23.25 -29.05
CA GLU A 643 -11.90 -22.96 -30.47
C GLU A 643 -10.49 -22.43 -30.84
N GLU A 644 -10.06 -22.76 -32.07
CA GLU A 644 -8.85 -22.28 -32.73
C GLU A 644 -8.69 -20.75 -32.67
N VAL A 645 -7.59 -20.26 -32.08
CA VAL A 645 -7.09 -18.91 -32.36
C VAL A 645 -6.05 -19.01 -33.46
N VAL A 646 -6.43 -18.52 -34.63
CA VAL A 646 -5.59 -18.38 -35.83
C VAL A 646 -4.41 -17.45 -35.55
N GLU A 647 -3.19 -17.95 -35.76
CA GLU A 647 -1.97 -17.15 -35.80
C GLU A 647 -1.95 -16.30 -37.08
N GLY A 648 -2.00 -14.97 -36.94
CA GLY A 648 -1.88 -14.04 -38.06
C GLY A 648 -1.63 -12.61 -37.60
N GLU A 649 -0.39 -12.16 -37.83
CA GLU A 649 0.07 -10.77 -38.01
C GLU A 649 -0.34 -9.73 -36.93
N GLY A 650 0.61 -9.40 -36.04
CA GLY A 650 0.48 -8.25 -35.14
C GLY A 650 1.48 -8.19 -33.99
N GLU A 651 2.78 -8.40 -34.22
CA GLU A 651 3.78 -8.37 -33.14
C GLU A 651 3.89 -6.98 -32.45
N GLU A 652 3.56 -5.88 -33.14
CA GLU A 652 3.57 -4.52 -32.55
C GLU A 652 2.31 -4.21 -31.70
N GLU A 653 1.13 -4.73 -32.08
CA GLU A 653 -0.10 -4.57 -31.28
C GLU A 653 -0.13 -5.55 -30.09
N TYR A 654 0.55 -6.69 -30.21
CA TYR A 654 0.72 -7.66 -29.12
C TYR A 654 1.58 -7.09 -27.99
N LEU A 655 2.70 -6.41 -28.29
CA LEU A 655 3.59 -5.79 -27.30
C LEU A 655 2.92 -4.65 -26.50
N SER A 656 2.08 -3.84 -27.13
CA SER A 656 1.27 -2.80 -26.48
C SER A 656 0.29 -3.37 -25.43
N ARG A 657 -0.27 -4.56 -25.68
CA ARG A 657 -1.13 -5.28 -24.72
C ARG A 657 -0.35 -5.90 -23.55
N TYR A 658 0.99 -6.04 -23.63
CA TYR A 658 1.83 -6.54 -22.53
C TYR A 658 2.44 -5.44 -21.65
N GLN A 659 2.57 -4.20 -22.14
CA GLN A 659 2.94 -3.04 -21.32
C GLN A 659 1.91 -2.81 -20.20
N THR A 660 0.63 -3.01 -20.52
CA THR A 660 -0.47 -3.02 -19.55
C THR A 660 -0.48 -4.27 -18.67
N PHE A 661 0.26 -5.33 -18.99
CA PHE A 661 0.17 -6.61 -18.27
C PHE A 661 1.01 -6.61 -16.98
N ASP A 662 2.17 -5.94 -16.91
CA ASP A 662 2.90 -5.79 -15.63
C ASP A 662 2.34 -4.64 -14.76
N GLU A 663 1.68 -3.65 -15.36
CA GLU A 663 0.95 -2.58 -14.63
C GLU A 663 -0.45 -3.05 -14.17
N MET A 664 -1.08 -3.98 -14.88
CA MET A 664 -2.42 -4.47 -14.55
C MET A 664 -2.46 -5.85 -13.88
N ASP A 665 -1.42 -6.70 -13.81
CA ASP A 665 -1.56 -8.10 -13.31
C ASP A 665 -1.35 -8.33 -11.79
N ALA A 666 -1.55 -7.29 -10.98
CA ALA A 666 -1.32 -7.30 -9.53
C ALA A 666 -2.58 -6.94 -8.72
N VAL A 667 -3.70 -7.55 -9.10
CA VAL A 667 -5.00 -7.06 -8.66
C VAL A 667 -5.74 -8.27 -8.03
N ALA A 668 -5.54 -8.53 -6.72
CA ALA A 668 -6.52 -9.19 -5.84
C ALA A 668 -6.38 -8.91 -4.32
N GLY A 669 -7.41 -8.37 -3.65
CA GLY A 669 -7.40 -8.16 -2.19
C GLY A 669 -8.13 -6.91 -1.67
N TYR A 670 -9.23 -7.15 -0.95
CA TYR A 670 -9.98 -6.26 -0.04
C TYR A 670 -11.19 -5.47 -0.59
N LEU A 671 -12.40 -5.93 -0.23
CA LEU A 671 -13.50 -5.16 0.39
C LEU A 671 -14.66 -6.12 0.70
N GLY A 672 -14.66 -6.73 1.88
CA GLY A 672 -15.85 -7.36 2.48
C GLY A 672 -16.13 -6.64 3.78
N GLY A 673 -16.67 -5.42 3.67
CA GLY A 673 -17.23 -4.68 4.80
C GLY A 673 -18.68 -5.09 4.95
N ASP A 674 -19.04 -5.42 6.17
CA ASP A 674 -20.34 -5.89 6.63
C ASP A 674 -21.49 -4.99 6.16
N GLU A 675 -22.45 -5.57 5.43
CA GLU A 675 -23.83 -5.11 5.48
C GLU A 675 -24.51 -5.93 6.60
N ASP A 676 -24.71 -5.28 7.73
CA ASP A 676 -25.65 -5.69 8.78
C ASP A 676 -27.05 -5.76 8.16
N GLU A 677 -27.50 -6.96 7.78
CA GLU A 677 -28.93 -7.20 7.61
C GLU A 677 -29.55 -7.35 9.00
N GLY A 678 -30.23 -6.29 9.41
CA GLY A 678 -31.04 -6.23 10.61
C GLY A 678 -32.17 -7.25 10.60
N GLU A 679 -32.49 -7.70 11.79
CA GLU A 679 -33.56 -8.62 12.16
C GLU A 679 -34.90 -8.30 11.47
N GLY A 680 -35.38 -9.26 10.67
CA GLY A 680 -36.75 -9.37 10.23
C GLY A 680 -37.13 -10.85 10.26
N ALA A 681 -37.69 -11.28 11.39
CA ALA A 681 -38.26 -12.61 11.54
C ALA A 681 -39.41 -12.80 10.54
N ASP A 682 -39.42 -13.93 9.84
CA ASP A 682 -40.63 -14.67 9.53
C ASP A 682 -40.30 -16.16 9.35
N GLU A 683 -41.04 -16.96 10.11
CA GLU A 683 -41.00 -18.42 10.16
C GLU A 683 -41.46 -19.02 8.82
N ALA A 684 -40.68 -19.93 8.24
CA ALA A 684 -41.20 -20.94 7.33
C ALA A 684 -40.32 -22.21 7.35
N SER A 685 -40.85 -23.19 8.07
CA SER A 685 -40.64 -24.64 8.02
C SER A 685 -39.52 -25.24 7.15
N ALA A 686 -38.71 -26.06 7.83
CA ALA A 686 -37.99 -27.18 7.26
C ALA A 686 -38.92 -28.15 6.52
N GLU A 687 -38.57 -28.48 5.28
CA GLU A 687 -38.70 -29.78 4.59
C GLU A 687 -38.21 -29.57 3.14
N ASP A 688 -37.67 -30.62 2.53
CA ASP A 688 -37.26 -30.73 1.11
C ASP A 688 -35.86 -30.21 0.69
N ALA A 689 -34.84 -31.04 0.93
CA ALA A 689 -33.82 -31.39 -0.08
C ALA A 689 -32.88 -32.51 0.44
N ALA A 690 -33.43 -33.70 0.65
CA ALA A 690 -32.68 -34.95 0.76
C ALA A 690 -33.07 -35.85 -0.42
N ALA A 691 -32.10 -36.61 -0.95
CA ALA A 691 -32.09 -37.36 -2.23
C ALA A 691 -31.61 -36.47 -3.39
N VAL A 692 -30.43 -36.69 -3.97
CA VAL A 692 -30.09 -37.82 -4.83
C VAL A 692 -28.56 -38.00 -4.85
N TYR A 693 -28.07 -39.24 -4.68
CA TYR A 693 -26.96 -39.89 -5.40
C TYR A 693 -26.44 -41.08 -4.56
N GLU A 694 -27.16 -42.21 -4.65
CA GLU A 694 -26.61 -43.56 -4.48
C GLU A 694 -25.90 -43.96 -5.78
N TRP A 695 -24.70 -44.52 -5.68
CA TRP A 695 -24.16 -45.47 -6.66
C TRP A 695 -23.46 -46.59 -5.90
N GLU A 696 -23.98 -47.81 -6.10
CA GLU A 696 -23.47 -49.10 -5.64
C GLU A 696 -22.24 -49.56 -6.44
N GLU A 697 -21.43 -50.39 -5.76
CA GLU A 697 -20.46 -51.42 -6.18
C GLU A 697 -19.56 -51.26 -7.42
#